data_AF-A0A7Y5QN50-F1
#
_entry.id   AF-A0A7Y5QN50-F1
#
_cell.length_a   1.000
_cell.length_b   1.000
_cell.length_c   1.000
_cell.angle_alpha   90.00
_cell.angle_beta   90.00
_cell.angle_gamma   90.00
#
_symmetry.space_group_name_H-M   'P 1'
#
loop_
_entity.id
_entity.type
_entity.pdbx_description
1 polymer ?
#
loop_
_entity_poly.entity_id
_entity_poly.type
_entity_poly.pdbx_seq_one_letter_code
_entity_poly.pdbx_strand_id
1 'polypeptide(L)'
;MAAALASCTPGDATDPGTPVDQVGSLVISIGGLPDGVAAQVAVNGPAGFFRAVAASATLAGLAPGAYTITIANVTHELSVYSASPGNQVVLVPAGGTASAAPVAYALATGFLTVSFAGLPGTAAAEIVITGPAGYSRTVAQPLTIAGLVPGTYVLEARQVHAGNSTWAAATPTVSVQVTASATPAAASFAYALSSGALTVTIAGLPSGATPSVRLSGPADYAAVLTSSSTITNMTPGTYTVTPDPVIVSSDTWRAPGPFTVEVPVGEVPVATSVTYALATGRLTLMASGPVVAVTQATFHVSGPGGYAATASSGATLAGLVPGAYTVTANSVNTGTATYVATPASQTANVTASATPTAASATWALATGSLFVGLTGLPGGVNPNVLVAGPNGFSATVETSTTLHNLAPGSYTITAASVNSGVHVYAPSPAQRVVSVQASLTATQAPVVYALNSALLSIAVTGLPNGVPAAITVTGPGGFQQAVTGSVTLSGLVPGLYQISAVVVTTGGAFVPTPAFQSLTLNPSVTIVNASVAYAPAVNSLTVTISGLPAGVPASVSVTGPGGFAAMVTASQTLSGIPAGSYTITAATVGESCSAYTPSPASQGVTVGPADNVNASVAYSGGAGGMLNLCVENVHITQAVQTYAGAVPLVAGRNGLVRVFVKANQANAAQPAVRVRFYQGLTLVHTLTIPAPGSSVPVAVTEGSLSASWNATVSGSLLQPGLSILADVDPANTIAESSDADNSFPANGTPAPLTIQSASTLNIRLIPVIQANGDTGRITASNTAAFIDPMQRMFPVAAIDADLHAPYVSTTPQLQSGGGNWSTMLNEINMLRVAEGSSRYYYGVVRTGYSSGVAGMGYIGLPASIGWDYPASGPGVMAHELGHNFGRYHAPCGGPQGVDPQWPTATHPNAQIGHYGYDLVAGVLKGPTTNVDLMSYCDPEWISDYTYKAILTYRQSNPMIASRVSSAAGRGLLVWGRIERGTLVLEPAFDVDAPPSLPARTGPNRLEAFGPAGESLFSFSFAADPIADAPDPEAQTFAFVIPASMWRGIDPARLRLSAQGRTVERRSTGAASP
;
A
#
# COMPACT_ATOMS: atom_id res chain seq x y z
N MET A 1 52.57 30.10 -129.30
CA MET A 1 53.08 31.40 -128.82
C MET A 1 54.34 31.10 -128.03
N ALA A 2 55.52 31.40 -128.59
CA ALA A 2 56.34 32.57 -128.24
C ALA A 2 56.76 32.50 -126.75
N ALA A 3 58.02 32.58 -126.34
CA ALA A 3 59.30 32.93 -126.95
C ALA A 3 60.40 32.47 -125.95
N ALA A 4 61.60 32.10 -126.40
CA ALA A 4 62.87 32.83 -126.16
C ALA A 4 63.46 32.65 -124.73
N LEU A 5 64.77 32.52 -124.43
CA LEU A 5 66.04 32.97 -125.01
C LEU A 5 67.17 32.01 -124.52
N ALA A 6 68.12 31.57 -125.38
CA ALA A 6 69.51 32.10 -125.58
C ALA A 6 70.53 31.61 -124.53
N SER A 7 71.82 31.31 -124.78
CA SER A 7 72.74 31.16 -125.93
C SER A 7 74.13 30.83 -125.28
N CYS A 8 75.03 29.97 -125.77
CA CYS A 8 76.05 30.22 -126.80
C CYS A 8 77.01 29.00 -126.93
N THR A 9 77.52 28.79 -128.15
CA THR A 9 78.49 27.79 -128.70
C THR A 9 79.87 28.48 -128.97
N PRO A 10 80.82 28.11 -129.88
CA PRO A 10 81.10 26.90 -130.73
C PRO A 10 82.62 26.53 -130.94
N GLY A 11 82.91 25.56 -131.83
CA GLY A 11 84.13 25.49 -132.69
C GLY A 11 84.69 24.07 -132.91
N ASP A 12 84.41 23.37 -134.02
CA ASP A 12 85.09 23.33 -135.35
C ASP A 12 86.30 22.34 -135.40
N ALA A 13 86.65 21.56 -136.43
CA ALA A 13 86.36 21.54 -137.88
C ALA A 13 86.87 20.24 -138.60
N THR A 14 86.27 19.96 -139.78
CA THR A 14 86.80 19.45 -141.10
C THR A 14 87.40 18.03 -141.35
N ASP A 15 86.70 17.24 -142.20
CA ASP A 15 86.98 16.79 -143.62
C ASP A 15 88.30 16.05 -144.04
N PRO A 16 88.43 15.39 -145.22
CA PRO A 16 87.80 14.16 -145.79
C PRO A 16 88.79 13.00 -146.19
N GLY A 17 88.25 11.79 -146.50
CA GLY A 17 88.76 10.91 -147.59
C GLY A 17 88.78 9.35 -147.43
N THR A 18 87.77 8.63 -147.97
CA THR A 18 87.68 7.19 -148.46
C THR A 18 87.67 5.99 -147.48
N PRO A 19 87.17 4.77 -147.84
CA PRO A 19 85.85 4.23 -148.33
C PRO A 19 85.10 3.41 -147.22
N VAL A 20 84.03 2.55 -147.43
CA VAL A 20 83.64 1.28 -146.64
C VAL A 20 82.13 1.01 -146.19
N ASP A 21 81.73 -0.29 -146.19
CA ASP A 21 80.72 -1.16 -145.46
C ASP A 21 79.15 -1.14 -145.58
N GLN A 22 78.53 -2.36 -145.56
CA GLN A 22 77.06 -2.65 -145.41
C GLN A 22 76.71 -3.18 -143.98
N VAL A 23 75.63 -2.69 -143.32
CA VAL A 23 75.18 -3.02 -141.91
C VAL A 23 73.70 -3.49 -141.78
N GLY A 24 73.28 -4.14 -140.67
CA GLY A 24 71.92 -4.73 -140.40
C GLY A 24 71.17 -4.21 -139.12
N SER A 25 70.03 -4.82 -138.70
CA SER A 25 69.19 -4.38 -137.53
C SER A 25 68.50 -5.52 -136.71
N LEU A 26 68.12 -5.31 -135.43
CA LEU A 26 67.44 -6.25 -134.49
C LEU A 26 66.23 -5.63 -133.75
N VAL A 27 65.03 -6.26 -133.79
CA VAL A 27 63.81 -5.83 -133.06
C VAL A 27 63.58 -6.62 -131.78
N ILE A 28 63.19 -5.94 -130.69
CA ILE A 28 62.83 -6.53 -129.38
C ILE A 28 61.46 -5.99 -128.94
N SER A 29 60.55 -6.88 -128.55
CA SER A 29 59.20 -6.53 -128.07
C SER A 29 58.99 -7.00 -126.63
N ILE A 30 58.44 -6.15 -125.76
CA ILE A 30 58.22 -6.37 -124.33
C ILE A 30 56.77 -5.98 -123.95
N GLY A 31 56.09 -6.80 -123.14
CA GLY A 31 54.76 -6.52 -122.59
C GLY A 31 54.50 -7.16 -121.23
N GLY A 32 53.39 -6.80 -120.58
CA GLY A 32 52.94 -7.41 -119.31
C GLY A 32 53.44 -6.74 -118.00
N LEU A 33 54.22 -5.66 -118.11
CA LEU A 33 54.50 -4.77 -116.99
C LEU A 33 53.47 -3.62 -116.93
N PRO A 34 53.18 -3.05 -115.75
CA PRO A 34 52.38 -1.83 -115.65
C PRO A 34 52.97 -0.67 -116.45
N ASP A 35 52.12 0.23 -116.95
CA ASP A 35 52.55 1.38 -117.74
C ASP A 35 53.59 2.23 -116.99
N GLY A 36 54.70 2.56 -117.66
CA GLY A 36 55.81 3.33 -117.09
C GLY A 36 56.85 2.52 -116.31
N VAL A 37 56.65 1.21 -116.10
CA VAL A 37 57.62 0.34 -115.45
C VAL A 37 58.64 -0.17 -116.47
N ALA A 38 59.91 0.17 -116.28
CA ALA A 38 61.00 -0.26 -117.15
C ALA A 38 61.26 -1.77 -117.04
N ALA A 39 61.29 -2.45 -118.18
CA ALA A 39 61.73 -3.84 -118.25
C ALA A 39 63.25 -3.94 -118.06
N GLN A 40 63.72 -5.08 -117.57
CA GLN A 40 65.16 -5.33 -117.39
C GLN A 40 65.66 -6.27 -118.47
N VAL A 41 65.96 -5.72 -119.66
CA VAL A 41 66.47 -6.49 -120.82
C VAL A 41 67.87 -6.00 -121.23
N ALA A 42 68.79 -6.93 -121.47
CA ALA A 42 70.18 -6.64 -121.87
C ALA A 42 70.55 -7.40 -123.15
N VAL A 43 71.11 -6.72 -124.15
CA VAL A 43 71.46 -7.24 -125.49
C VAL A 43 72.98 -7.15 -125.71
N ASN A 44 73.62 -8.24 -126.10
CA ASN A 44 75.07 -8.34 -126.35
C ASN A 44 75.33 -8.89 -127.76
N GLY A 45 76.35 -8.41 -128.50
CA GLY A 45 76.62 -8.84 -129.89
C GLY A 45 78.09 -8.78 -130.35
N PRO A 46 78.37 -9.05 -131.64
CA PRO A 46 79.72 -9.11 -132.21
C PRO A 46 80.47 -7.77 -132.12
N ALA A 47 81.80 -7.82 -132.20
CA ALA A 47 82.69 -6.66 -132.06
C ALA A 47 82.49 -5.84 -130.76
N GLY A 48 81.96 -6.48 -129.71
CA GLY A 48 81.79 -5.88 -128.39
C GLY A 48 80.51 -5.05 -128.22
N PHE A 49 79.50 -5.23 -129.08
CA PHE A 49 78.24 -4.50 -128.97
C PHE A 49 77.48 -4.85 -127.68
N PHE A 50 77.00 -3.84 -126.95
CA PHE A 50 76.09 -4.00 -125.81
C PHE A 50 75.03 -2.90 -125.78
N ARG A 51 73.78 -3.28 -125.45
CA ARG A 51 72.72 -2.31 -125.17
C ARG A 51 71.70 -2.84 -124.17
N ALA A 52 71.36 -2.02 -123.19
CA ALA A 52 70.19 -2.25 -122.34
C ALA A 52 68.92 -1.73 -123.02
N VAL A 53 67.81 -2.44 -122.83
CA VAL A 53 66.52 -2.16 -123.46
C VAL A 53 65.45 -2.15 -122.37
N ALA A 54 64.91 -0.96 -122.10
CA ALA A 54 63.91 -0.76 -121.04
C ALA A 54 62.46 -0.91 -121.54
N ALA A 55 62.26 -0.90 -122.86
CA ALA A 55 60.97 -1.02 -123.55
C ALA A 55 61.21 -1.58 -124.96
N SER A 56 60.15 -2.03 -125.64
CA SER A 56 60.22 -2.51 -127.02
C SER A 56 61.00 -1.54 -127.93
N ALA A 57 62.01 -2.03 -128.65
CA ALA A 57 62.90 -1.20 -129.46
C ALA A 57 63.49 -1.96 -130.66
N THR A 58 63.85 -1.21 -131.71
CA THR A 58 64.64 -1.70 -132.85
C THR A 58 66.04 -1.11 -132.79
N LEU A 59 67.05 -1.98 -132.82
CA LEU A 59 68.48 -1.64 -132.81
C LEU A 59 69.02 -1.70 -134.24
N ALA A 60 69.41 -0.56 -134.83
CA ALA A 60 69.90 -0.49 -136.22
C ALA A 60 71.41 -0.23 -136.29
N GLY A 61 72.02 -0.46 -137.47
CA GLY A 61 73.46 -0.26 -137.72
C GLY A 61 74.35 -1.36 -137.14
N LEU A 62 73.77 -2.54 -136.92
CA LEU A 62 74.41 -3.68 -136.29
C LEU A 62 75.31 -4.42 -137.28
N ALA A 63 76.53 -4.75 -136.83
CA ALA A 63 77.40 -5.67 -137.57
C ALA A 63 76.72 -7.04 -137.69
N PRO A 64 76.84 -7.74 -138.84
CA PRO A 64 76.25 -9.06 -139.02
C PRO A 64 76.81 -10.08 -138.03
N GLY A 65 75.96 -10.88 -137.40
CA GLY A 65 76.33 -11.92 -136.44
C GLY A 65 75.29 -12.16 -135.34
N ALA A 66 75.62 -12.97 -134.33
CA ALA A 66 74.69 -13.40 -133.27
C ALA A 66 74.65 -12.43 -132.07
N TYR A 67 73.44 -12.12 -131.59
CA TYR A 67 73.17 -11.25 -130.43
C TYR A 67 72.41 -12.01 -129.33
N THR A 68 72.88 -11.96 -128.08
CA THR A 68 72.24 -12.59 -126.90
C THR A 68 71.46 -11.56 -126.09
N ILE A 69 70.23 -11.90 -125.70
CA ILE A 69 69.29 -11.07 -124.95
C ILE A 69 68.97 -11.76 -123.61
N THR A 70 69.13 -11.08 -122.47
CA THR A 70 68.81 -11.62 -121.12
C THR A 70 67.78 -10.73 -120.42
N ILE A 71 66.81 -11.34 -119.71
CA ILE A 71 65.65 -10.67 -119.08
C ILE A 71 65.46 -11.10 -117.62
N ALA A 72 65.27 -10.14 -116.69
CA ALA A 72 65.01 -10.38 -115.26
C ALA A 72 63.58 -10.02 -114.81
N ASN A 73 63.10 -10.62 -113.72
CA ASN A 73 61.83 -10.27 -113.05
C ASN A 73 61.86 -8.82 -112.54
N VAL A 74 60.70 -8.18 -112.45
CA VAL A 74 60.55 -6.80 -111.99
C VAL A 74 59.67 -6.74 -110.75
N THR A 75 60.12 -6.03 -109.72
CA THR A 75 59.32 -5.75 -108.53
C THR A 75 58.82 -4.31 -108.57
N HIS A 76 57.52 -4.10 -108.39
CA HIS A 76 56.89 -2.78 -108.36
C HIS A 76 55.78 -2.76 -107.28
N GLU A 77 55.80 -1.75 -106.40
CA GLU A 77 54.80 -1.58 -105.32
C GLU A 77 54.50 -2.86 -104.52
N LEU A 78 55.56 -3.55 -104.05
CA LEU A 78 55.50 -4.81 -103.31
C LEU A 78 54.96 -6.02 -104.09
N SER A 79 54.60 -5.82 -105.36
CA SER A 79 54.20 -6.88 -106.28
C SER A 79 55.37 -7.32 -107.14
N VAL A 80 55.51 -8.64 -107.35
CA VAL A 80 56.57 -9.21 -108.19
C VAL A 80 55.98 -9.65 -109.53
N TYR A 81 56.61 -9.24 -110.63
CA TYR A 81 56.25 -9.62 -112.00
C TYR A 81 57.35 -10.49 -112.62
N SER A 82 57.00 -11.68 -113.06
CA SER A 82 57.94 -12.68 -113.58
C SER A 82 58.05 -12.63 -115.10
N ALA A 83 59.27 -12.64 -115.64
CA ALA A 83 59.54 -12.50 -117.09
C ALA A 83 59.66 -13.85 -117.83
N SER A 84 59.20 -13.91 -119.09
CA SER A 84 59.36 -15.08 -119.98
C SER A 84 59.42 -14.72 -121.47
N PRO A 85 60.35 -15.28 -122.27
CA PRO A 85 61.49 -16.10 -121.83
C PRO A 85 62.54 -15.23 -121.11
N GLY A 86 63.32 -15.80 -120.19
CA GLY A 86 64.37 -15.06 -119.47
C GLY A 86 65.66 -14.82 -120.27
N ASN A 87 65.81 -15.44 -121.45
CA ASN A 87 67.02 -15.39 -122.28
C ASN A 87 66.69 -15.84 -123.73
N GLN A 88 67.34 -15.25 -124.74
CA GLN A 88 67.32 -15.71 -126.14
C GLN A 88 68.52 -15.21 -126.98
N VAL A 89 68.84 -15.87 -128.11
CA VAL A 89 69.92 -15.50 -129.05
C VAL A 89 69.38 -15.32 -130.48
N VAL A 90 69.74 -14.23 -131.17
CA VAL A 90 69.23 -13.85 -132.51
C VAL A 90 70.36 -13.50 -133.48
N LEU A 91 70.35 -14.04 -134.71
CA LEU A 91 71.36 -13.76 -135.74
C LEU A 91 70.91 -12.61 -136.67
N VAL A 92 71.74 -11.57 -136.79
CA VAL A 92 71.48 -10.40 -137.65
C VAL A 92 72.29 -10.54 -138.96
N PRO A 93 71.64 -10.55 -140.15
CA PRO A 93 72.33 -10.67 -141.45
C PRO A 93 72.79 -9.31 -142.03
N ALA A 94 73.78 -9.35 -142.95
CA ALA A 94 74.27 -8.16 -143.66
C ALA A 94 73.16 -7.54 -144.54
N GLY A 95 72.86 -6.25 -144.31
CA GLY A 95 71.83 -5.49 -145.03
C GLY A 95 70.37 -5.81 -144.65
N GLY A 96 70.12 -6.66 -143.65
CA GLY A 96 68.75 -7.10 -143.25
C GLY A 96 68.36 -6.80 -141.80
N THR A 97 67.10 -7.08 -141.43
CA THR A 97 66.56 -6.93 -140.06
C THR A 97 66.12 -8.28 -139.49
N ALA A 98 66.52 -8.59 -138.25
CA ALA A 98 66.09 -9.76 -137.48
C ALA A 98 65.19 -9.36 -136.29
N SER A 99 64.39 -10.28 -135.76
CA SER A 99 63.50 -10.02 -134.61
C SER A 99 63.65 -11.09 -133.53
N ALA A 100 63.70 -10.65 -132.28
CA ALA A 100 63.64 -11.51 -131.09
C ALA A 100 62.19 -11.96 -130.79
N ALA A 101 62.04 -13.08 -130.08
CA ALA A 101 60.77 -13.51 -129.51
C ALA A 101 60.26 -12.49 -128.46
N PRO A 102 58.95 -12.20 -128.39
CA PRO A 102 58.40 -11.26 -127.43
C PRO A 102 58.63 -11.67 -125.97
N VAL A 103 58.95 -10.71 -125.11
CA VAL A 103 59.12 -10.87 -123.66
C VAL A 103 57.82 -10.49 -122.95
N ALA A 104 57.27 -11.38 -122.13
CA ALA A 104 56.07 -11.15 -121.34
C ALA A 104 56.36 -11.19 -119.83
N TYR A 105 55.79 -10.25 -119.07
CA TYR A 105 55.77 -10.24 -117.61
C TYR A 105 54.38 -10.58 -117.06
N ALA A 106 54.31 -11.33 -115.95
CA ALA A 106 53.05 -11.68 -115.28
C ALA A 106 53.17 -11.56 -113.74
N LEU A 107 52.09 -11.14 -113.07
CA LEU A 107 52.05 -10.96 -111.62
C LEU A 107 52.21 -12.29 -110.87
N ALA A 108 53.05 -12.31 -109.82
CA ALA A 108 53.41 -13.51 -109.05
C ALA A 108 52.96 -13.48 -107.57
N THR A 109 52.43 -12.36 -107.09
CA THR A 109 51.99 -12.13 -105.70
C THR A 109 50.49 -11.80 -105.62
N GLY A 110 49.87 -12.03 -104.46
CA GLY A 110 48.45 -11.78 -104.19
C GLY A 110 48.16 -10.80 -103.05
N PHE A 111 46.87 -10.56 -102.80
CA PHE A 111 46.37 -9.63 -101.77
C PHE A 111 45.33 -10.31 -100.86
N LEU A 112 45.25 -9.90 -99.59
CA LEU A 112 44.25 -10.35 -98.61
C LEU A 112 43.65 -9.15 -97.87
N THR A 113 42.34 -8.98 -97.90
CA THR A 113 41.60 -7.99 -97.13
C THR A 113 40.96 -8.64 -95.91
N VAL A 114 41.20 -8.07 -94.72
CA VAL A 114 40.60 -8.49 -93.46
C VAL A 114 39.69 -7.38 -92.94
N SER A 115 38.43 -7.71 -92.70
CA SER A 115 37.44 -6.81 -92.11
C SER A 115 36.78 -7.43 -90.88
N PHE A 116 36.27 -6.61 -89.97
CA PHE A 116 35.46 -7.07 -88.85
C PHE A 116 34.55 -5.96 -88.33
N ALA A 117 33.42 -6.37 -87.76
CA ALA A 117 32.36 -5.47 -87.28
C ALA A 117 31.69 -6.04 -86.00
N GLY A 118 30.94 -5.19 -85.29
CA GLY A 118 30.15 -5.58 -84.12
C GLY A 118 30.83 -5.41 -82.76
N LEU A 119 32.07 -4.90 -82.71
CA LEU A 119 32.71 -4.46 -81.47
C LEU A 119 32.25 -3.04 -81.08
N PRO A 120 32.04 -2.75 -79.79
CA PRO A 120 31.60 -1.43 -79.35
C PRO A 120 32.73 -0.38 -79.38
N GLY A 121 32.42 0.85 -79.81
CA GLY A 121 33.32 1.99 -79.74
C GLY A 121 34.63 1.81 -80.51
N THR A 122 35.76 2.15 -79.89
CA THR A 122 37.12 1.98 -80.46
C THR A 122 37.78 0.66 -80.05
N ALA A 123 37.01 -0.33 -79.56
CA ALA A 123 37.56 -1.61 -79.15
C ALA A 123 38.23 -2.31 -80.35
N ALA A 124 39.51 -2.61 -80.20
CA ALA A 124 40.30 -3.26 -81.24
C ALA A 124 40.07 -4.77 -81.22
N ALA A 125 39.92 -5.39 -82.40
CA ALA A 125 39.96 -6.84 -82.52
C ALA A 125 41.40 -7.34 -82.38
N GLU A 126 41.57 -8.65 -82.16
CA GLU A 126 42.87 -9.30 -82.25
C GLU A 126 42.72 -10.48 -83.22
N ILE A 127 43.06 -10.24 -84.49
CA ILE A 127 43.00 -11.24 -85.56
C ILE A 127 44.41 -11.71 -85.87
N VAL A 128 44.75 -12.95 -85.53
CA VAL A 128 46.05 -13.56 -85.82
C VAL A 128 45.99 -14.26 -87.18
N ILE A 129 46.79 -13.81 -88.14
CA ILE A 129 46.86 -14.35 -89.50
C ILE A 129 48.15 -15.16 -89.62
N THR A 130 48.04 -16.41 -90.08
CA THR A 130 49.19 -17.28 -90.36
C THR A 130 49.12 -17.79 -91.81
N GLY A 131 50.25 -18.00 -92.48
CA GLY A 131 50.28 -18.35 -93.90
C GLY A 131 51.58 -19.01 -94.39
N PRO A 132 51.72 -19.21 -95.71
CA PRO A 132 52.87 -19.89 -96.31
C PRO A 132 54.20 -19.18 -96.04
N ALA A 133 55.31 -19.90 -96.16
CA ALA A 133 56.67 -19.40 -95.92
C ALA A 133 56.88 -18.77 -94.52
N GLY A 134 56.10 -19.21 -93.52
CA GLY A 134 56.21 -18.74 -92.13
C GLY A 134 55.56 -17.38 -91.88
N TYR A 135 54.68 -16.91 -92.78
CA TYR A 135 53.99 -15.64 -92.61
C TYR A 135 53.13 -15.65 -91.33
N SER A 136 53.30 -14.64 -90.48
CA SER A 136 52.45 -14.40 -89.32
C SER A 136 52.26 -12.90 -89.10
N ARG A 137 51.03 -12.48 -88.83
CA ARG A 137 50.70 -11.08 -88.56
C ARG A 137 49.42 -10.96 -87.72
N THR A 138 49.45 -10.11 -86.70
CA THR A 138 48.23 -9.72 -85.98
C THR A 138 47.67 -8.42 -86.55
N VAL A 139 46.34 -8.39 -86.72
CA VAL A 139 45.60 -7.25 -87.25
C VAL A 139 44.57 -6.81 -86.23
N ALA A 140 44.63 -5.51 -85.88
CA ALA A 140 43.77 -4.89 -84.88
C ALA A 140 42.77 -3.87 -85.44
N GLN A 141 42.92 -3.51 -86.73
CA GLN A 141 42.01 -2.66 -87.52
C GLN A 141 41.84 -3.25 -88.93
N PRO A 142 40.70 -3.06 -89.62
CA PRO A 142 40.51 -3.55 -90.98
C PRO A 142 41.63 -3.11 -91.93
N LEU A 143 42.17 -4.05 -92.72
CA LEU A 143 43.35 -3.80 -93.54
C LEU A 143 43.43 -4.73 -94.77
N THR A 144 43.93 -4.19 -95.88
CA THR A 144 44.38 -4.98 -97.04
C THR A 144 45.89 -5.17 -97.02
N ILE A 145 46.33 -6.41 -97.17
CA ILE A 145 47.72 -6.84 -97.14
C ILE A 145 48.13 -7.23 -98.57
N ALA A 146 49.19 -6.61 -99.08
CA ALA A 146 49.74 -6.81 -100.42
C ALA A 146 51.03 -7.65 -100.42
N GLY A 147 51.44 -8.13 -101.59
CA GLY A 147 52.72 -8.84 -101.77
C GLY A 147 52.75 -10.25 -101.18
N LEU A 148 51.58 -10.84 -100.92
CA LEU A 148 51.48 -12.15 -100.29
C LEU A 148 51.83 -13.26 -101.28
N VAL A 149 52.60 -14.24 -100.80
CA VAL A 149 52.88 -15.46 -101.57
C VAL A 149 51.56 -16.24 -101.71
N PRO A 150 51.20 -16.71 -102.92
CA PRO A 150 50.02 -17.53 -103.11
C PRO A 150 50.00 -18.78 -102.21
N GLY A 151 48.84 -19.07 -101.61
CA GLY A 151 48.60 -20.22 -100.74
C GLY A 151 47.54 -19.95 -99.67
N THR A 152 47.38 -20.90 -98.74
CA THR A 152 46.37 -20.84 -97.67
C THR A 152 46.82 -19.96 -96.51
N TYR A 153 45.97 -19.02 -96.09
CA TYR A 153 46.13 -18.23 -94.86
C TYR A 153 45.02 -18.59 -93.88
N VAL A 154 45.34 -18.78 -92.60
CA VAL A 154 44.40 -19.05 -91.51
C VAL A 154 44.34 -17.83 -90.59
N LEU A 155 43.13 -17.34 -90.34
CA LEU A 155 42.86 -16.18 -89.50
C LEU A 155 42.09 -16.61 -88.26
N GLU A 156 42.62 -16.31 -87.08
CA GLU A 156 41.99 -16.57 -85.78
C GLU A 156 41.59 -15.26 -85.08
N ALA A 157 40.30 -15.10 -84.80
CA ALA A 157 39.73 -14.00 -84.04
C ALA A 157 39.63 -14.35 -82.55
N ARG A 158 40.36 -13.63 -81.70
CA ARG A 158 40.27 -13.78 -80.23
C ARG A 158 39.05 -13.06 -79.67
N GLN A 159 38.58 -13.48 -78.49
CA GLN A 159 37.54 -12.78 -77.74
C GLN A 159 38.05 -11.41 -77.27
N VAL A 160 37.17 -10.42 -77.25
CA VAL A 160 37.48 -9.04 -76.88
C VAL A 160 36.74 -8.67 -75.61
N HIS A 161 37.47 -8.19 -74.60
CA HIS A 161 36.89 -7.64 -73.39
C HIS A 161 36.78 -6.12 -73.56
N ALA A 162 35.56 -5.59 -73.50
CA ALA A 162 35.29 -4.16 -73.66
C ALA A 162 34.32 -3.72 -72.55
N GLY A 163 34.80 -2.83 -71.67
CA GLY A 163 34.06 -2.46 -70.46
C GLY A 163 33.87 -3.67 -69.54
N ASN A 164 32.63 -3.90 -69.11
CA ASN A 164 32.24 -5.01 -68.22
C ASN A 164 31.70 -6.24 -68.98
N SER A 165 31.99 -6.33 -70.27
CA SER A 165 31.38 -7.29 -71.19
C SER A 165 32.42 -7.99 -72.06
N THR A 166 32.14 -9.24 -72.45
CA THR A 166 32.95 -10.03 -73.38
C THR A 166 32.24 -10.18 -74.71
N TRP A 167 32.98 -9.96 -75.80
CA TRP A 167 32.50 -10.06 -77.18
C TRP A 167 33.27 -11.16 -77.91
N ALA A 168 32.55 -12.00 -78.66
CA ALA A 168 33.15 -13.13 -79.37
C ALA A 168 32.72 -13.11 -80.84
N ALA A 169 33.63 -13.51 -81.73
CA ALA A 169 33.29 -13.69 -83.14
C ALA A 169 32.46 -14.96 -83.32
N ALA A 170 31.37 -14.88 -84.09
CA ALA A 170 30.51 -16.04 -84.36
C ALA A 170 31.27 -17.20 -85.02
N THR A 171 32.23 -16.88 -85.89
CA THR A 171 33.16 -17.82 -86.52
C THR A 171 34.60 -17.40 -86.20
N PRO A 172 35.23 -17.92 -85.14
CA PRO A 172 36.51 -17.42 -84.65
C PRO A 172 37.70 -17.84 -85.52
N THR A 173 37.52 -18.73 -86.50
CA THR A 173 38.61 -19.16 -87.39
C THR A 173 38.13 -19.22 -88.83
N VAL A 174 38.88 -18.61 -89.75
CA VAL A 174 38.59 -18.57 -91.19
C VAL A 174 39.85 -18.89 -91.98
N SER A 175 39.76 -19.80 -92.95
CA SER A 175 40.86 -20.13 -93.88
C SER A 175 40.57 -19.55 -95.27
N VAL A 176 41.54 -18.84 -95.85
CA VAL A 176 41.39 -18.15 -97.14
C VAL A 176 42.52 -18.52 -98.10
N GLN A 177 42.18 -18.77 -99.36
CA GLN A 177 43.16 -18.98 -100.44
C GLN A 177 43.55 -17.65 -101.08
N VAL A 178 44.83 -17.31 -101.05
CA VAL A 178 45.38 -16.16 -101.78
C VAL A 178 46.02 -16.69 -103.07
N THR A 179 45.62 -16.15 -104.22
CA THR A 179 46.20 -16.46 -105.54
C THR A 179 47.00 -15.26 -106.07
N ALA A 180 47.87 -15.47 -107.06
CA ALA A 180 48.56 -14.38 -107.73
C ALA A 180 47.55 -13.58 -108.56
N SER A 181 47.11 -12.44 -108.02
CA SER A 181 46.01 -11.63 -108.54
C SER A 181 46.06 -10.25 -107.92
N ALA A 182 45.63 -9.22 -108.65
CA ALA A 182 45.43 -7.87 -108.10
C ALA A 182 44.13 -7.75 -107.28
N THR A 183 43.22 -8.73 -107.38
CA THR A 183 41.97 -8.75 -106.61
C THR A 183 42.21 -9.43 -105.25
N PRO A 184 41.97 -8.75 -104.11
CA PRO A 184 42.21 -9.34 -102.80
C PRO A 184 41.24 -10.48 -102.49
N ALA A 185 41.76 -11.56 -101.90
CA ALA A 185 40.94 -12.51 -101.18
C ALA A 185 40.38 -11.83 -99.91
N ALA A 186 39.19 -12.21 -99.43
CA ALA A 186 38.52 -11.53 -98.33
C ALA A 186 38.26 -12.46 -97.13
N ALA A 187 38.48 -11.95 -95.93
CA ALA A 187 38.07 -12.56 -94.66
C ALA A 187 37.31 -11.53 -93.82
N SER A 188 36.17 -11.93 -93.24
CA SER A 188 35.35 -11.05 -92.40
C SER A 188 34.92 -11.72 -91.09
N PHE A 189 35.00 -10.99 -89.96
CA PHE A 189 34.53 -11.47 -88.65
C PHE A 189 33.41 -10.59 -88.08
N ALA A 190 32.33 -11.22 -87.61
CA ALA A 190 31.24 -10.54 -86.91
C ALA A 190 31.31 -10.86 -85.41
N TYR A 191 31.60 -9.85 -84.61
CA TYR A 191 31.60 -9.93 -83.14
C TYR A 191 30.21 -9.65 -82.58
N ALA A 192 29.81 -10.42 -81.58
CA ALA A 192 28.60 -10.19 -80.82
C ALA A 192 28.89 -10.30 -79.32
N LEU A 193 28.05 -9.67 -78.50
CA LEU A 193 28.09 -9.79 -77.06
C LEU A 193 27.94 -11.27 -76.68
N SER A 194 28.76 -11.75 -75.75
CA SER A 194 28.82 -13.15 -75.32
C SER A 194 28.66 -13.32 -73.81
N SER A 195 28.52 -12.22 -73.06
CA SER A 195 28.35 -12.20 -71.61
C SER A 195 26.99 -11.62 -71.20
N GLY A 196 26.53 -11.98 -70.01
CA GLY A 196 25.35 -11.42 -69.34
C GLY A 196 25.69 -10.69 -68.03
N ALA A 197 24.66 -10.19 -67.35
CA ALA A 197 24.79 -9.56 -66.03
C ALA A 197 23.57 -9.88 -65.13
N LEU A 198 23.79 -9.91 -63.82
CA LEU A 198 22.76 -10.20 -62.80
C LEU A 198 22.86 -9.19 -61.65
N THR A 199 21.75 -8.59 -61.26
CA THR A 199 21.64 -7.79 -60.03
C THR A 199 20.82 -8.56 -58.99
N VAL A 200 21.42 -8.79 -57.82
CA VAL A 200 20.76 -9.41 -56.66
C VAL A 200 20.56 -8.35 -55.58
N THR A 201 19.30 -7.99 -55.33
CA THR A 201 18.94 -7.05 -54.26
C THR A 201 18.63 -7.83 -52.98
N ILE A 202 19.36 -7.56 -51.89
CA ILE A 202 19.16 -8.20 -50.59
C ILE A 202 18.49 -7.21 -49.63
N ALA A 203 17.38 -7.61 -49.01
CA ALA A 203 16.60 -6.77 -48.11
C ALA A 203 16.01 -7.57 -46.92
N GLY A 204 15.41 -6.87 -45.96
CA GLY A 204 14.63 -7.47 -44.87
C GLY A 204 15.42 -7.91 -43.63
N LEU A 205 16.74 -7.74 -43.61
CA LEU A 205 17.56 -7.94 -42.41
C LEU A 205 17.65 -6.66 -41.55
N PRO A 206 17.84 -6.78 -40.22
CA PRO A 206 18.15 -5.64 -39.35
C PRO A 206 19.44 -4.90 -39.75
N SER A 207 19.52 -3.61 -39.43
CA SER A 207 20.73 -2.82 -39.67
C SER A 207 21.97 -3.44 -39.00
N GLY A 208 23.05 -3.62 -39.76
CA GLY A 208 24.31 -4.20 -39.27
C GLY A 208 24.38 -5.73 -39.35
N ALA A 209 23.30 -6.42 -39.73
CA ALA A 209 23.34 -7.85 -40.00
C ALA A 209 23.93 -8.13 -41.39
N THR A 210 24.86 -9.08 -41.47
CA THR A 210 25.51 -9.49 -42.73
C THR A 210 24.75 -10.67 -43.36
N PRO A 211 24.10 -10.51 -44.53
CA PRO A 211 23.50 -11.64 -45.25
C PRO A 211 24.55 -12.62 -45.75
N SER A 212 24.12 -13.85 -46.05
CA SER A 212 24.90 -14.85 -46.78
C SER A 212 24.01 -15.45 -47.86
N VAL A 213 24.17 -15.00 -49.11
CA VAL A 213 23.45 -15.54 -50.26
C VAL A 213 24.44 -16.22 -51.18
N ARG A 214 24.35 -17.54 -51.28
CA ARG A 214 25.20 -18.35 -52.16
C ARG A 214 24.64 -18.34 -53.58
N LEU A 215 25.48 -17.99 -54.54
CA LEU A 215 25.18 -17.98 -55.96
C LEU A 215 26.05 -19.04 -56.63
N SER A 216 25.44 -19.98 -57.35
CA SER A 216 26.15 -20.95 -58.19
C SER A 216 25.62 -20.93 -59.63
N GLY A 217 26.46 -21.23 -60.62
CA GLY A 217 26.06 -21.16 -62.03
C GLY A 217 27.02 -21.84 -63.01
N PRO A 218 26.89 -21.56 -64.31
CA PRO A 218 27.71 -22.16 -65.37
C PRO A 218 29.21 -21.89 -65.19
N ALA A 219 30.04 -22.74 -65.79
CA ALA A 219 31.51 -22.67 -65.73
C ALA A 219 32.07 -22.67 -64.28
N ASP A 220 31.46 -23.50 -63.42
CA ASP A 220 31.81 -23.64 -61.99
C ASP A 220 31.75 -22.32 -61.21
N TYR A 221 30.96 -21.36 -61.68
CA TYR A 221 30.79 -20.09 -61.01
C TYR A 221 30.20 -20.31 -59.60
N ALA A 222 30.88 -19.80 -58.59
CA ALA A 222 30.42 -19.78 -57.21
C ALA A 222 30.78 -18.45 -56.54
N ALA A 223 29.81 -17.83 -55.89
CA ALA A 223 30.01 -16.60 -55.12
C ALA A 223 29.15 -16.61 -53.85
N VAL A 224 29.57 -15.87 -52.84
CA VAL A 224 28.76 -15.57 -51.65
C VAL A 224 28.56 -14.06 -51.58
N LEU A 225 27.31 -13.63 -51.63
CA LEU A 225 26.95 -12.22 -51.55
C LEU A 225 26.65 -11.87 -50.08
N THR A 226 27.40 -10.90 -49.57
CA THR A 226 27.21 -10.32 -48.23
C THR A 226 26.56 -8.94 -48.25
N SER A 227 26.20 -8.45 -49.45
CA SER A 227 25.42 -7.24 -49.70
C SER A 227 24.75 -7.31 -51.07
N SER A 228 23.75 -6.44 -51.30
CA SER A 228 23.18 -6.22 -52.64
C SER A 228 24.31 -5.92 -53.63
N SER A 229 24.32 -6.63 -54.77
CA SER A 229 25.44 -6.59 -55.72
C SER A 229 24.95 -6.74 -57.16
N THR A 230 25.64 -6.06 -58.08
CA THR A 230 25.52 -6.28 -59.52
C THR A 230 26.77 -7.00 -60.02
N ILE A 231 26.56 -8.16 -60.65
CA ILE A 231 27.61 -9.04 -61.16
C ILE A 231 27.57 -8.95 -62.67
N THR A 232 28.68 -8.54 -63.28
CA THR A 232 28.82 -8.36 -64.73
C THR A 232 29.76 -9.39 -65.33
N ASN A 233 29.84 -9.43 -66.66
CA ASN A 233 30.66 -10.37 -67.41
C ASN A 233 30.38 -11.85 -67.09
N MET A 234 29.12 -12.19 -66.83
CA MET A 234 28.71 -13.54 -66.46
C MET A 234 28.55 -14.43 -67.69
N THR A 235 28.88 -15.72 -67.58
CA THR A 235 28.55 -16.71 -68.60
C THR A 235 27.03 -16.86 -68.69
N PRO A 236 26.40 -16.65 -69.86
CA PRO A 236 24.95 -16.84 -70.00
C PRO A 236 24.50 -18.24 -69.58
N GLY A 237 23.38 -18.34 -68.89
CA GLY A 237 22.80 -19.59 -68.41
C GLY A 237 22.07 -19.46 -67.08
N THR A 238 21.75 -20.60 -66.46
CA THR A 238 20.94 -20.66 -65.23
C THR A 238 21.81 -20.58 -63.98
N TYR A 239 21.52 -19.60 -63.12
CA TYR A 239 22.15 -19.42 -61.82
C TYR A 239 21.20 -19.81 -60.69
N THR A 240 21.69 -20.49 -59.65
CA THR A 240 20.94 -20.85 -58.45
C THR A 240 21.28 -19.89 -57.32
N VAL A 241 20.27 -19.23 -56.76
CA VAL A 241 20.36 -18.32 -55.61
C VAL A 241 19.89 -19.08 -54.37
N THR A 242 20.78 -19.25 -53.39
CA THR A 242 20.51 -19.96 -52.13
C THR A 242 20.75 -19.03 -50.94
N PRO A 243 19.69 -18.44 -50.36
CA PRO A 243 19.81 -17.65 -49.14
C PRO A 243 20.06 -18.54 -47.92
N ASP A 244 21.10 -18.26 -47.15
CA ASP A 244 21.35 -18.93 -45.88
C ASP A 244 20.60 -18.24 -44.74
N PRO A 245 20.12 -18.97 -43.72
CA PRO A 245 19.54 -18.34 -42.52
C PRO A 245 20.54 -17.46 -41.81
N VAL A 246 20.10 -16.28 -41.36
CA VAL A 246 20.93 -15.32 -40.63
C VAL A 246 20.44 -15.24 -39.19
N ILE A 247 21.34 -15.44 -38.23
CA ILE A 247 21.02 -15.32 -36.80
C ILE A 247 21.52 -13.97 -36.30
N VAL A 248 20.62 -13.17 -35.74
CA VAL A 248 20.94 -11.88 -35.12
C VAL A 248 20.49 -11.94 -33.66
N SER A 249 21.45 -11.92 -32.74
CA SER A 249 21.21 -12.23 -31.33
C SER A 249 20.57 -13.63 -31.18
N SER A 250 19.33 -13.73 -30.70
CA SER A 250 18.57 -14.99 -30.59
C SER A 250 17.62 -15.24 -31.75
N ASP A 251 17.43 -14.28 -32.65
CA ASP A 251 16.42 -14.33 -33.70
C ASP A 251 16.98 -14.86 -35.01
N THR A 252 16.25 -15.79 -35.64
CA THR A 252 16.64 -16.35 -36.95
C THR A 252 15.81 -15.68 -38.04
N TRP A 253 16.48 -15.21 -39.08
CA TRP A 253 15.90 -14.62 -40.28
C TRP A 253 16.09 -15.57 -41.46
N ARG A 254 15.03 -15.77 -42.25
CA ARG A 254 15.03 -16.68 -43.41
C ARG A 254 14.46 -15.96 -44.62
N ALA A 255 14.97 -16.32 -45.80
CA ALA A 255 14.41 -15.91 -47.08
C ALA A 255 14.04 -17.17 -47.88
N PRO A 256 13.03 -17.11 -48.78
CA PRO A 256 12.69 -18.22 -49.65
C PRO A 256 13.86 -18.61 -50.58
N GLY A 257 14.14 -19.92 -50.71
CA GLY A 257 15.13 -20.47 -51.64
C GLY A 257 15.52 -21.91 -51.28
N PRO A 258 16.33 -22.60 -52.11
CA PRO A 258 16.97 -22.10 -53.33
C PRO A 258 15.97 -21.84 -54.48
N PHE A 259 16.29 -20.92 -55.37
CA PHE A 259 15.56 -20.68 -56.62
C PHE A 259 16.54 -20.34 -57.77
N THR A 260 16.08 -20.44 -59.01
CA THR A 260 16.92 -20.22 -60.19
C THR A 260 16.59 -18.90 -60.91
N VAL A 261 17.60 -18.31 -61.53
CA VAL A 261 17.49 -17.11 -62.37
C VAL A 261 18.23 -17.37 -63.67
N GLU A 262 17.58 -17.11 -64.79
CA GLU A 262 18.18 -17.24 -66.12
C GLU A 262 18.85 -15.92 -66.50
N VAL A 263 20.14 -15.98 -66.81
CA VAL A 263 20.94 -14.83 -67.25
C VAL A 263 21.19 -14.97 -68.76
N PRO A 264 20.47 -14.20 -69.60
CA PRO A 264 20.70 -14.20 -71.03
C PRO A 264 21.95 -13.40 -71.40
N VAL A 265 22.36 -13.50 -72.67
CA VAL A 265 23.32 -12.56 -73.27
C VAL A 265 22.70 -11.15 -73.24
N GLY A 266 23.40 -10.18 -72.66
CA GLY A 266 22.89 -8.81 -72.55
C GLY A 266 23.67 -7.94 -71.58
N GLU A 267 23.70 -6.62 -71.84
CA GLU A 267 24.35 -5.65 -70.95
C GLU A 267 23.44 -5.17 -69.81
N VAL A 268 22.12 -5.27 -69.99
CA VAL A 268 21.13 -4.93 -68.96
C VAL A 268 21.07 -6.07 -67.94
N PRO A 269 21.41 -5.83 -66.66
CA PRO A 269 21.38 -6.89 -65.67
C PRO A 269 19.96 -7.41 -65.45
N VAL A 270 19.81 -8.73 -65.42
CA VAL A 270 18.57 -9.35 -64.91
C VAL A 270 18.45 -9.02 -63.43
N ALA A 271 17.29 -8.53 -63.00
CA ALA A 271 17.06 -8.19 -61.60
C ALA A 271 16.39 -9.34 -60.85
N THR A 272 16.90 -9.67 -59.67
CA THR A 272 16.27 -10.57 -58.71
C THR A 272 16.43 -10.04 -57.29
N SER A 273 15.63 -10.55 -56.35
CA SER A 273 15.65 -10.10 -54.96
C SER A 273 15.58 -11.24 -53.96
N VAL A 274 16.33 -11.09 -52.87
CA VAL A 274 16.28 -11.95 -51.68
C VAL A 274 15.80 -11.10 -50.51
N THR A 275 14.59 -11.37 -50.01
CA THR A 275 14.04 -10.65 -48.86
C THR A 275 13.95 -11.58 -47.66
N TYR A 276 14.71 -11.27 -46.62
CA TYR A 276 14.67 -11.97 -45.34
C TYR A 276 13.47 -11.52 -44.52
N ALA A 277 12.83 -12.48 -43.85
CA ALA A 277 11.81 -12.23 -42.85
C ALA A 277 12.19 -12.95 -41.55
N LEU A 278 11.72 -12.40 -40.43
CA LEU A 278 11.89 -13.02 -39.12
C LEU A 278 11.20 -14.39 -39.12
N ALA A 279 11.92 -15.43 -38.69
CA ALA A 279 11.43 -16.81 -38.62
C ALA A 279 11.20 -17.30 -37.18
N THR A 280 11.55 -16.48 -36.19
CA THR A 280 11.36 -16.75 -34.76
C THR A 280 10.32 -15.80 -34.15
N GLY A 281 9.72 -16.21 -33.03
CA GLY A 281 8.79 -15.41 -32.26
C GLY A 281 9.28 -15.13 -30.85
N ARG A 282 8.46 -14.39 -30.09
CA ARG A 282 8.73 -14.02 -28.70
C ARG A 282 7.52 -14.28 -27.81
N LEU A 283 7.76 -14.62 -26.54
CA LEU A 283 6.74 -14.84 -25.52
C LEU A 283 7.10 -14.04 -24.26
N THR A 284 6.22 -13.13 -23.84
CA THR A 284 6.39 -12.39 -22.58
C THR A 284 5.49 -12.96 -21.50
N LEU A 285 6.04 -13.14 -20.31
CA LEU A 285 5.39 -13.73 -19.16
C LEU A 285 5.03 -12.63 -18.15
N MET A 286 3.76 -12.47 -17.82
CA MET A 286 3.29 -11.43 -16.92
C MET A 286 2.57 -12.02 -15.70
N ALA A 287 3.07 -11.73 -14.50
CA ALA A 287 2.38 -12.05 -13.26
C ALA A 287 1.73 -10.80 -12.66
N SER A 288 0.51 -10.97 -12.13
CA SER A 288 -0.17 -9.96 -11.32
C SER A 288 -0.67 -10.57 -10.01
N GLY A 289 -0.88 -9.75 -8.98
CA GLY A 289 -1.26 -10.20 -7.64
C GLY A 289 -0.46 -9.51 -6.53
N PRO A 290 -0.57 -9.98 -5.27
CA PRO A 290 0.21 -9.45 -4.15
C PRO A 290 1.71 -9.52 -4.41
N VAL A 291 2.45 -8.48 -4.01
CA VAL A 291 3.89 -8.33 -4.30
C VAL A 291 4.68 -9.58 -3.90
N VAL A 292 4.45 -10.11 -2.68
CA VAL A 292 5.15 -11.31 -2.17
C VAL A 292 4.96 -12.54 -3.07
N ALA A 293 3.77 -12.68 -3.67
CA ALA A 293 3.47 -13.78 -4.58
C ALA A 293 4.14 -13.56 -5.94
N VAL A 294 4.03 -12.35 -6.49
CA VAL A 294 4.59 -11.99 -7.80
C VAL A 294 6.12 -12.09 -7.80
N THR A 295 6.79 -11.73 -6.70
CA THR A 295 8.27 -11.81 -6.61
C THR A 295 8.82 -13.23 -6.60
N GLN A 296 8.03 -14.22 -6.17
CA GLN A 296 8.42 -15.64 -6.12
C GLN A 296 7.75 -16.48 -7.21
N ALA A 297 6.96 -15.85 -8.08
CA ALA A 297 6.29 -16.50 -9.19
C ALA A 297 7.28 -16.92 -10.27
N THR A 298 7.15 -18.17 -10.72
CA THR A 298 7.88 -18.74 -11.85
C THR A 298 6.91 -19.40 -12.83
N PHE A 299 7.22 -19.30 -14.11
CA PHE A 299 6.52 -19.94 -15.20
C PHE A 299 7.42 -21.01 -15.79
N HIS A 300 6.91 -22.23 -15.91
CA HIS A 300 7.51 -23.28 -16.70
C HIS A 300 6.88 -23.27 -18.10
N VAL A 301 7.70 -23.08 -19.12
CA VAL A 301 7.29 -22.98 -20.52
C VAL A 301 7.83 -24.17 -21.28
N SER A 302 6.95 -24.93 -21.94
CA SER A 302 7.33 -26.04 -22.82
C SER A 302 6.70 -25.89 -24.20
N GLY A 303 7.40 -26.26 -25.28
CA GLY A 303 6.89 -26.04 -26.64
C GLY A 303 7.57 -26.86 -27.74
N PRO A 304 7.43 -26.43 -29.01
CA PRO A 304 7.94 -27.13 -30.19
C PRO A 304 9.44 -27.45 -30.10
N GLY A 305 9.85 -28.54 -30.74
CA GLY A 305 11.26 -28.96 -30.79
C GLY A 305 11.85 -29.40 -29.44
N GLY A 306 11.00 -29.70 -28.45
CA GLY A 306 11.43 -30.06 -27.09
C GLY A 306 11.87 -28.87 -26.24
N TYR A 307 11.53 -27.63 -26.64
CA TYR A 307 11.85 -26.44 -25.86
C TYR A 307 11.26 -26.53 -24.46
N ALA A 308 12.07 -26.28 -23.43
CA ALA A 308 11.65 -26.14 -22.05
C ALA A 308 12.47 -25.05 -21.36
N ALA A 309 11.81 -24.14 -20.63
CA ALA A 309 12.46 -23.09 -19.88
C ALA A 309 11.64 -22.72 -18.63
N THR A 310 12.33 -22.27 -17.58
CA THR A 310 11.69 -21.67 -16.41
C THR A 310 12.09 -20.21 -16.33
N ALA A 311 11.12 -19.31 -16.14
CA ALA A 311 11.38 -17.88 -16.09
C ALA A 311 10.46 -17.17 -15.09
N SER A 312 10.91 -16.02 -14.58
CA SER A 312 10.16 -15.17 -13.66
C SER A 312 9.23 -14.19 -14.40
N SER A 313 8.34 -13.53 -13.66
CA SER A 313 7.51 -12.45 -14.20
C SER A 313 8.33 -11.35 -14.87
N GLY A 314 7.85 -10.82 -15.99
CA GLY A 314 8.51 -9.78 -16.78
C GLY A 314 9.51 -10.31 -17.80
N ALA A 315 9.83 -11.61 -17.77
CA ALA A 315 10.74 -12.20 -18.75
C ALA A 315 10.12 -12.27 -20.15
N THR A 316 10.91 -11.93 -21.17
CA THR A 316 10.59 -12.17 -22.59
C THR A 316 11.52 -13.25 -23.12
N LEU A 317 10.95 -14.41 -23.46
CA LEU A 317 11.64 -15.49 -24.15
C LEU A 317 11.67 -15.18 -25.65
N ALA A 318 12.85 -15.14 -26.26
CA ALA A 318 13.06 -14.82 -27.68
C ALA A 318 13.72 -15.97 -28.43
N GLY A 319 13.74 -15.91 -29.77
CA GLY A 319 14.26 -16.98 -30.61
C GLY A 319 13.37 -18.23 -30.65
N LEU A 320 12.08 -18.09 -30.29
CA LEU A 320 11.16 -19.22 -30.20
C LEU A 320 10.71 -19.67 -31.59
N VAL A 321 10.62 -20.98 -31.81
CA VAL A 321 10.05 -21.55 -33.04
C VAL A 321 8.54 -21.28 -33.02
N PRO A 322 7.95 -20.73 -34.10
CA PRO A 322 6.50 -20.52 -34.15
C PRO A 322 5.72 -21.81 -33.87
N GLY A 323 4.71 -21.72 -33.00
CA GLY A 323 3.91 -22.85 -32.56
C GLY A 323 3.26 -22.64 -31.19
N ALA A 324 2.60 -23.69 -30.69
CA ALA A 324 1.91 -23.66 -29.39
C ALA A 324 2.88 -23.96 -28.24
N TYR A 325 2.97 -23.04 -27.28
CA TYR A 325 3.74 -23.19 -26.04
C TYR A 325 2.79 -23.35 -24.85
N THR A 326 2.99 -24.40 -24.05
CA THR A 326 2.30 -24.56 -22.76
C THR A 326 3.06 -23.78 -21.70
N VAL A 327 2.37 -22.86 -21.03
CA VAL A 327 2.88 -22.02 -19.95
C VAL A 327 2.18 -22.43 -18.67
N THR A 328 2.92 -23.01 -17.73
CA THR A 328 2.42 -23.46 -16.42
C THR A 328 2.99 -22.59 -15.32
N ALA A 329 2.13 -21.97 -14.52
CA ALA A 329 2.48 -21.11 -13.42
C ALA A 329 2.53 -21.90 -12.11
N ASN A 330 3.56 -21.68 -11.29
CA ASN A 330 3.68 -22.36 -9.99
C ASN A 330 2.71 -21.79 -8.93
N SER A 331 2.39 -22.61 -7.93
CA SER A 331 1.89 -22.09 -6.65
C SER A 331 3.06 -21.53 -5.82
N VAL A 332 2.80 -20.46 -5.08
CA VAL A 332 3.79 -19.80 -4.22
C VAL A 332 3.40 -20.02 -2.77
N ASN A 333 4.23 -20.72 -1.99
CA ASN A 333 4.04 -20.95 -0.57
C ASN A 333 5.09 -20.15 0.23
N THR A 334 4.61 -19.29 1.13
CA THR A 334 5.43 -18.39 1.97
C THR A 334 5.67 -18.94 3.38
N GLY A 335 5.25 -20.17 3.65
CA GLY A 335 5.15 -20.76 5.00
C GLY A 335 3.85 -20.38 5.70
N THR A 336 3.47 -19.10 5.68
CA THR A 336 2.24 -18.60 6.32
C THR A 336 1.00 -18.62 5.42
N ALA A 337 1.22 -18.60 4.09
CA ALA A 337 0.14 -18.57 3.11
C ALA A 337 0.59 -19.18 1.77
N THR A 338 -0.37 -19.76 1.04
CA THR A 338 -0.21 -20.25 -0.33
C THR A 338 -1.02 -19.39 -1.30
N TYR A 339 -0.38 -18.97 -2.39
CA TYR A 339 -0.99 -18.26 -3.51
C TYR A 339 -1.02 -19.17 -4.73
N VAL A 340 -2.15 -19.19 -5.44
CA VAL A 340 -2.34 -20.02 -6.63
C VAL A 340 -2.62 -19.14 -7.84
N ALA A 341 -1.97 -19.46 -8.95
CA ALA A 341 -2.09 -18.76 -10.21
C ALA A 341 -3.39 -19.15 -10.94
N THR A 342 -4.09 -18.16 -11.50
CA THR A 342 -5.22 -18.35 -12.41
C THR A 342 -4.96 -17.61 -13.73
N PRO A 343 -4.97 -18.30 -14.89
CA PRO A 343 -4.96 -19.76 -15.02
C PRO A 343 -3.63 -20.37 -14.54
N ALA A 344 -3.66 -21.59 -13.99
CA ALA A 344 -2.45 -22.31 -13.57
C ALA A 344 -1.67 -22.89 -14.75
N SER A 345 -2.34 -23.13 -15.89
CA SER A 345 -1.73 -23.55 -17.13
C SER A 345 -2.51 -22.98 -18.31
N GLN A 346 -1.80 -22.53 -19.34
CA GLN A 346 -2.39 -21.99 -20.58
C GLN A 346 -1.51 -22.27 -21.79
N THR A 347 -2.12 -22.22 -22.98
CA THR A 347 -1.39 -22.33 -24.26
C THR A 347 -1.23 -20.95 -24.89
N ALA A 348 0.01 -20.58 -25.20
CA ALA A 348 0.37 -19.37 -25.94
C ALA A 348 0.84 -19.74 -27.35
N ASN A 349 0.13 -19.27 -28.37
CA ASN A 349 0.51 -19.49 -29.77
C ASN A 349 1.51 -18.39 -30.19
N VAL A 350 2.77 -18.76 -30.31
CA VAL A 350 3.84 -17.87 -30.72
C VAL A 350 3.92 -17.88 -32.25
N THR A 351 3.85 -16.70 -32.86
CA THR A 351 4.04 -16.51 -34.30
C THR A 351 5.40 -15.87 -34.59
N ALA A 352 5.91 -15.99 -35.81
CA ALA A 352 7.12 -15.29 -36.21
C ALA A 352 6.87 -13.76 -36.19
N SER A 353 7.39 -13.08 -35.17
CA SER A 353 7.12 -11.66 -34.90
C SER A 353 8.09 -11.11 -33.86
N ALA A 354 8.48 -9.85 -34.04
CA ALA A 354 9.24 -9.09 -33.03
C ALA A 354 8.35 -8.64 -31.86
N THR A 355 7.02 -8.58 -32.07
CA THR A 355 6.06 -8.28 -31.01
C THR A 355 5.78 -9.56 -30.22
N PRO A 356 6.03 -9.58 -28.91
CA PRO A 356 5.85 -10.80 -28.12
C PRO A 356 4.37 -11.15 -27.95
N THR A 357 4.05 -12.44 -28.09
CA THR A 357 2.81 -13.01 -27.56
C THR A 357 2.84 -12.88 -26.03
N ALA A 358 1.74 -12.47 -25.41
CA ALA A 358 1.66 -12.37 -23.96
C ALA A 358 1.04 -13.64 -23.35
N ALA A 359 1.63 -14.14 -22.28
CA ALA A 359 1.02 -15.11 -21.38
C ALA A 359 0.98 -14.52 -19.97
N SER A 360 -0.20 -14.48 -19.35
CA SER A 360 -0.38 -13.82 -18.06
C SER A 360 -1.11 -14.72 -17.08
N ALA A 361 -0.67 -14.72 -15.83
CA ALA A 361 -1.38 -15.36 -14.74
C ALA A 361 -1.52 -14.43 -13.54
N THR A 362 -2.61 -14.59 -12.79
CA THR A 362 -2.90 -13.80 -11.59
C THR A 362 -2.81 -14.67 -10.36
N TRP A 363 -1.94 -14.32 -9.41
CA TRP A 363 -1.80 -15.01 -8.14
C TRP A 363 -2.79 -14.45 -7.13
N ALA A 364 -3.70 -15.28 -6.67
CA ALA A 364 -4.63 -14.96 -5.60
C ALA A 364 -4.30 -15.82 -4.37
N LEU A 365 -4.60 -15.28 -3.20
CA LEU A 365 -4.48 -16.01 -1.94
C LEU A 365 -5.42 -17.22 -1.96
N ALA A 366 -4.91 -18.40 -1.67
CA ALA A 366 -5.67 -19.66 -1.70
C ALA A 366 -5.88 -20.28 -0.31
N THR A 367 -5.22 -19.76 0.72
CA THR A 367 -5.28 -20.28 2.09
C THR A 367 -5.66 -19.20 3.09
N GLY A 368 -6.28 -19.61 4.21
CA GLY A 368 -6.59 -18.75 5.35
C GLY A 368 -5.71 -19.01 6.57
N SER A 369 -6.02 -18.32 7.66
CA SER A 369 -5.45 -18.57 8.99
C SER A 369 -6.56 -18.60 10.04
N LEU A 370 -6.34 -19.32 11.13
CA LEU A 370 -7.26 -19.44 12.27
C LEU A 370 -6.50 -19.16 13.56
N PHE A 371 -6.91 -18.14 14.30
CA PHE A 371 -6.36 -17.88 15.63
C PHE A 371 -7.25 -18.53 16.68
N VAL A 372 -6.64 -19.43 17.46
CA VAL A 372 -7.29 -20.08 18.60
C VAL A 372 -6.75 -19.41 19.87
N GLY A 373 -7.53 -18.47 20.39
CA GLY A 373 -7.19 -17.75 21.61
C GLY A 373 -7.68 -18.49 22.84
N LEU A 374 -6.77 -18.88 23.73
CA LEU A 374 -7.07 -19.58 24.97
C LEU A 374 -6.92 -18.65 26.17
N THR A 375 -7.95 -18.58 27.01
CA THR A 375 -7.94 -17.75 28.22
C THR A 375 -8.66 -18.45 29.37
N GLY A 376 -8.36 -18.05 30.61
CA GLY A 376 -9.10 -18.49 31.80
C GLY A 376 -8.62 -19.80 32.46
N LEU A 377 -7.51 -20.37 31.99
CA LEU A 377 -6.81 -21.46 32.68
C LEU A 377 -5.61 -20.95 33.50
N PRO A 378 -5.29 -21.59 34.64
CA PRO A 378 -4.02 -21.38 35.33
C PRO A 378 -2.81 -21.73 34.45
N GLY A 379 -1.68 -21.09 34.69
CA GLY A 379 -0.44 -21.35 33.96
C GLY A 379 0.01 -22.82 34.08
N GLY A 380 0.37 -23.43 32.95
CA GLY A 380 0.85 -24.82 32.89
C GLY A 380 -0.23 -25.90 32.77
N VAL A 381 -1.52 -25.54 32.76
CA VAL A 381 -2.62 -26.49 32.55
C VAL A 381 -2.85 -26.70 31.05
N ASN A 382 -2.81 -27.96 30.58
CA ASN A 382 -3.13 -28.27 29.19
C ASN A 382 -4.63 -28.04 28.93
N PRO A 383 -5.01 -27.20 27.97
CA PRO A 383 -6.41 -26.86 27.67
C PRO A 383 -7.19 -28.01 27.02
N ASN A 384 -6.52 -29.02 26.45
CA ASN A 384 -7.14 -30.13 25.73
C ASN A 384 -8.08 -29.63 24.60
N VAL A 385 -7.51 -28.84 23.69
CA VAL A 385 -8.21 -28.31 22.51
C VAL A 385 -7.73 -29.01 21.25
N LEU A 386 -8.69 -29.50 20.46
CA LEU A 386 -8.47 -30.11 19.15
C LEU A 386 -9.14 -29.26 18.08
N VAL A 387 -8.41 -28.96 17.01
CA VAL A 387 -8.91 -28.29 15.81
C VAL A 387 -8.91 -29.29 14.66
N ALA A 388 -10.09 -29.62 14.14
CA ALA A 388 -10.26 -30.46 12.96
C ALA A 388 -10.76 -29.63 11.77
N GLY A 389 -10.35 -29.95 10.55
CA GLY A 389 -10.70 -29.18 9.36
C GLY A 389 -10.74 -29.99 8.06
N PRO A 390 -10.86 -29.30 6.91
CA PRO A 390 -10.88 -29.93 5.59
C PRO A 390 -9.63 -30.76 5.31
N ASN A 391 -9.73 -31.70 4.37
CA ASN A 391 -8.62 -32.56 3.92
C ASN A 391 -7.96 -33.38 5.06
N GLY A 392 -8.71 -33.70 6.12
CA GLY A 392 -8.21 -34.46 7.26
C GLY A 392 -7.29 -33.66 8.20
N PHE A 393 -7.29 -32.32 8.11
CA PHE A 393 -6.52 -31.48 9.02
C PHE A 393 -6.91 -31.73 10.47
N SER A 394 -5.92 -31.92 11.34
CA SER A 394 -6.09 -32.09 12.78
C SER A 394 -4.89 -31.49 13.51
N ALA A 395 -5.13 -30.64 14.50
CA ALA A 395 -4.08 -30.01 15.30
C ALA A 395 -4.52 -29.88 16.76
N THR A 396 -3.64 -30.24 17.70
CA THR A 396 -3.82 -29.93 19.12
C THR A 396 -3.31 -28.53 19.42
N VAL A 397 -4.03 -27.78 20.24
CA VAL A 397 -3.67 -26.41 20.63
C VAL A 397 -3.45 -26.37 22.13
N GLU A 398 -2.20 -26.15 22.55
CA GLU A 398 -1.80 -26.14 23.96
C GLU A 398 -1.64 -24.72 24.52
N THR A 399 -1.37 -23.75 23.64
CA THR A 399 -1.27 -22.32 23.95
C THR A 399 -1.94 -21.49 22.86
N SER A 400 -2.34 -20.25 23.17
CA SER A 400 -2.92 -19.35 22.19
C SER A 400 -2.01 -19.20 20.97
N THR A 401 -2.49 -19.63 19.80
CA THR A 401 -1.66 -19.69 18.58
C THR A 401 -2.47 -19.42 17.32
N THR A 402 -1.77 -19.02 16.26
CA THR A 402 -2.34 -18.90 14.92
C THR A 402 -1.94 -20.11 14.08
N LEU A 403 -2.94 -20.85 13.61
CA LEU A 403 -2.77 -21.91 12.62
C LEU A 403 -2.82 -21.27 11.23
N HIS A 404 -1.68 -21.34 10.53
CA HIS A 404 -1.49 -20.71 9.21
C HIS A 404 -1.69 -21.69 8.06
N ASN A 405 -1.72 -21.16 6.84
CA ASN A 405 -1.75 -21.93 5.60
C ASN A 405 -2.87 -22.98 5.54
N LEU A 406 -4.04 -22.63 6.07
CA LEU A 406 -5.20 -23.50 6.17
C LEU A 406 -6.01 -23.48 4.86
N ALA A 407 -6.48 -24.65 4.41
CA ALA A 407 -7.38 -24.73 3.27
C ALA A 407 -8.72 -24.05 3.63
N PRO A 408 -9.30 -23.20 2.75
CA PRO A 408 -10.59 -22.59 3.02
C PRO A 408 -11.67 -23.65 3.26
N GLY A 409 -12.51 -23.44 4.28
CA GLY A 409 -13.53 -24.40 4.67
C GLY A 409 -13.93 -24.30 6.14
N SER A 410 -14.63 -25.33 6.60
CA SER A 410 -15.18 -25.40 7.96
C SER A 410 -14.19 -26.07 8.90
N TYR A 411 -13.84 -25.38 9.99
CA TYR A 411 -12.97 -25.88 11.05
C TYR A 411 -13.77 -26.03 12.34
N THR A 412 -13.69 -27.21 12.95
CA THR A 412 -14.34 -27.53 14.23
C THR A 412 -13.29 -27.49 15.32
N ILE A 413 -13.47 -26.57 16.27
CA ILE A 413 -12.70 -26.45 17.50
C ILE A 413 -13.49 -27.18 18.59
N THR A 414 -12.89 -28.21 19.18
CA THR A 414 -13.46 -28.97 20.29
C THR A 414 -12.55 -28.81 21.50
N ALA A 415 -13.13 -28.37 22.60
CA ALA A 415 -12.46 -28.13 23.87
C ALA A 415 -13.13 -28.97 24.96
N ALA A 416 -12.34 -29.69 25.75
CA ALA A 416 -12.84 -30.48 26.88
C ALA A 416 -12.72 -29.71 28.21
N SER A 417 -13.52 -30.09 29.21
CA SER A 417 -13.27 -29.62 30.58
C SER A 417 -11.96 -30.19 31.10
N VAL A 418 -11.20 -29.39 31.85
CA VAL A 418 -9.86 -29.75 32.33
C VAL A 418 -9.76 -29.60 33.84
N ASN A 419 -8.97 -30.48 34.46
CA ASN A 419 -8.74 -30.47 35.89
C ASN A 419 -7.41 -29.77 36.21
N SER A 420 -7.43 -28.89 37.21
CA SER A 420 -6.24 -28.27 37.78
C SER A 420 -6.27 -28.47 39.30
N GLY A 421 -5.62 -29.54 39.76
CA GLY A 421 -5.74 -30.00 41.14
C GLY A 421 -7.17 -30.47 41.44
N VAL A 422 -7.81 -29.85 42.44
CA VAL A 422 -9.20 -30.15 42.87
C VAL A 422 -10.26 -29.33 42.10
N HIS A 423 -9.84 -28.46 41.20
CA HIS A 423 -10.72 -27.56 40.45
C HIS A 423 -10.96 -28.05 39.03
N VAL A 424 -12.19 -27.89 38.54
CA VAL A 424 -12.60 -28.21 37.18
C VAL A 424 -12.86 -26.91 36.43
N TYR A 425 -12.27 -26.75 35.25
CA TYR A 425 -12.49 -25.63 34.36
C TYR A 425 -13.22 -26.10 33.12
N ALA A 426 -14.36 -25.47 32.80
CA ALA A 426 -15.17 -25.81 31.64
C ALA A 426 -14.99 -24.75 30.53
N PRO A 427 -14.78 -25.17 29.27
CA PRO A 427 -14.71 -24.26 28.15
C PRO A 427 -16.10 -23.75 27.73
N SER A 428 -16.16 -22.47 27.35
CA SER A 428 -17.33 -21.84 26.73
C SER A 428 -16.91 -21.12 25.44
N PRO A 429 -17.41 -21.54 24.26
CA PRO A 429 -18.15 -22.80 24.02
C PRO A 429 -17.22 -24.04 24.04
N ALA A 430 -17.75 -25.21 24.42
CA ALA A 430 -17.01 -26.49 24.38
C ALA A 430 -16.79 -27.02 22.95
N GLN A 431 -17.63 -26.60 22.00
CA GLN A 431 -17.44 -26.89 20.59
C GLN A 431 -17.87 -25.68 19.77
N ARG A 432 -17.08 -25.33 18.76
CA ARG A 432 -17.39 -24.24 17.83
C ARG A 432 -16.92 -24.60 16.43
N VAL A 433 -17.76 -24.28 15.45
CA VAL A 433 -17.42 -24.38 14.04
C VAL A 433 -17.18 -22.98 13.50
N VAL A 434 -16.07 -22.77 12.80
CA VAL A 434 -15.73 -21.51 12.14
C VAL A 434 -15.39 -21.74 10.67
N SER A 435 -15.78 -20.80 9.82
CA SER A 435 -15.38 -20.81 8.41
C SER A 435 -14.07 -20.04 8.26
N VAL A 436 -13.04 -20.72 7.79
CA VAL A 436 -11.78 -20.11 7.38
C VAL A 436 -11.87 -19.80 5.90
N GLN A 437 -11.70 -18.54 5.53
CA GLN A 437 -11.66 -18.08 4.14
C GLN A 437 -10.22 -17.78 3.73
N ALA A 438 -9.95 -17.71 2.43
CA ALA A 438 -8.64 -17.27 1.95
C ALA A 438 -8.40 -15.81 2.38
N SER A 439 -7.56 -15.63 3.40
CA SER A 439 -7.31 -14.33 4.05
C SER A 439 -6.00 -14.37 4.84
N LEU A 440 -5.26 -13.26 4.83
CA LEU A 440 -4.11 -13.07 5.72
C LEU A 440 -4.52 -12.68 7.14
N THR A 441 -5.77 -12.24 7.32
CA THR A 441 -6.33 -11.99 8.65
C THR A 441 -6.88 -13.28 9.20
N ALA A 442 -6.39 -13.70 10.36
CA ALA A 442 -6.86 -14.93 10.99
C ALA A 442 -8.32 -14.80 11.42
N THR A 443 -9.12 -15.83 11.13
CA THR A 443 -10.45 -15.96 11.73
C THR A 443 -10.28 -16.16 13.23
N GLN A 444 -10.95 -15.36 14.05
CA GLN A 444 -10.83 -15.44 15.50
C GLN A 444 -11.77 -16.52 16.07
N ALA A 445 -11.21 -17.48 16.79
CA ALA A 445 -11.95 -18.51 17.51
C ALA A 445 -11.48 -18.59 18.98
N PRO A 446 -11.82 -17.60 19.82
CA PRO A 446 -11.48 -17.66 21.24
C PRO A 446 -12.24 -18.81 21.94
N VAL A 447 -11.54 -19.51 22.82
CA VAL A 447 -12.06 -20.49 23.78
C VAL A 447 -11.73 -19.96 25.18
N VAL A 448 -12.77 -19.68 25.96
CA VAL A 448 -12.62 -19.17 27.31
C VAL A 448 -12.94 -20.30 28.27
N TYR A 449 -12.01 -20.60 29.17
CA TYR A 449 -12.24 -21.52 30.28
C TYR A 449 -12.72 -20.72 31.48
N ALA A 450 -13.79 -21.19 32.11
CA ALA A 450 -14.25 -20.66 33.37
C ALA A 450 -14.15 -21.75 34.43
N LEU A 451 -13.87 -21.35 35.66
CA LEU A 451 -13.98 -22.25 36.80
C LEU A 451 -15.42 -22.79 36.85
N ASN A 452 -15.56 -24.10 36.93
CA ASN A 452 -16.84 -24.83 36.97
C ASN A 452 -16.86 -25.84 38.11
N SER A 453 -16.18 -25.51 39.20
CA SER A 453 -16.16 -26.30 40.42
C SER A 453 -16.15 -25.39 41.64
N ALA A 454 -16.67 -25.90 42.75
CA ALA A 454 -16.60 -25.29 44.07
C ALA A 454 -16.03 -26.27 45.11
N LEU A 455 -15.66 -25.72 46.26
CA LEU A 455 -15.20 -26.46 47.43
C LEU A 455 -16.15 -26.22 48.60
N LEU A 456 -16.57 -27.28 49.28
CA LEU A 456 -17.39 -27.22 50.48
C LEU A 456 -16.68 -27.94 51.62
N SER A 457 -16.32 -27.22 52.67
CA SER A 457 -15.83 -27.84 53.91
C SER A 457 -16.96 -27.92 54.92
N ILE A 458 -17.15 -29.10 55.52
CA ILE A 458 -18.14 -29.35 56.55
C ILE A 458 -17.38 -29.69 57.81
N ALA A 459 -17.41 -28.79 58.79
CA ALA A 459 -16.90 -29.05 60.13
C ALA A 459 -17.98 -29.74 60.98
N VAL A 460 -17.65 -30.86 61.59
CA VAL A 460 -18.52 -31.57 62.53
C VAL A 460 -17.88 -31.56 63.91
N THR A 461 -18.63 -31.07 64.90
CA THR A 461 -18.13 -30.91 66.27
C THR A 461 -19.18 -31.34 67.30
N GLY A 462 -18.75 -31.72 68.50
CA GLY A 462 -19.61 -31.92 69.67
C GLY A 462 -20.22 -33.33 69.86
N LEU A 463 -19.94 -34.27 68.95
CA LEU A 463 -20.13 -35.71 69.21
C LEU A 463 -18.96 -36.28 70.01
N PRO A 464 -19.20 -37.29 70.89
CA PRO A 464 -18.13 -38.03 71.55
C PRO A 464 -17.17 -38.71 70.56
N ASN A 465 -15.91 -38.88 70.97
CA ASN A 465 -14.88 -39.47 70.11
C ASN A 465 -15.28 -40.90 69.65
N GLY A 466 -15.21 -41.16 68.35
CA GLY A 466 -15.60 -42.43 67.73
C GLY A 466 -17.09 -42.56 67.36
N VAL A 467 -17.94 -41.58 67.66
CA VAL A 467 -19.36 -41.59 67.26
C VAL A 467 -19.52 -40.91 65.89
N PRO A 468 -20.05 -41.61 64.86
CA PRO A 468 -20.24 -41.02 63.55
C PRO A 468 -21.41 -40.04 63.54
N ALA A 469 -21.23 -38.92 62.84
CA ALA A 469 -22.31 -37.99 62.54
C ALA A 469 -23.30 -38.58 61.53
N ALA A 470 -24.55 -38.14 61.59
CA ALA A 470 -25.61 -38.55 60.68
C ALA A 470 -26.00 -37.39 59.76
N ILE A 471 -25.11 -37.05 58.83
CA ILE A 471 -25.28 -35.92 57.90
C ILE A 471 -25.36 -36.46 56.46
N THR A 472 -26.28 -35.93 55.67
CA THR A 472 -26.38 -36.16 54.22
C THR A 472 -26.27 -34.84 53.47
N VAL A 473 -25.39 -34.79 52.47
CA VAL A 473 -25.22 -33.64 51.57
C VAL A 473 -25.79 -34.02 50.22
N THR A 474 -26.71 -33.23 49.69
CA THR A 474 -27.26 -33.38 48.33
C THR A 474 -26.99 -32.13 47.49
N GLY A 475 -26.90 -32.28 46.17
CA GLY A 475 -26.61 -31.17 45.26
C GLY A 475 -26.97 -31.42 43.79
N PRO A 476 -26.55 -30.54 42.87
CA PRO A 476 -26.85 -30.62 41.44
C PRO A 476 -26.41 -31.95 40.81
N GLY A 477 -27.07 -32.36 39.73
CA GLY A 477 -26.73 -33.58 38.99
C GLY A 477 -26.99 -34.89 39.75
N GLY A 478 -27.78 -34.85 40.82
CA GLY A 478 -28.04 -36.03 41.67
C GLY A 478 -26.93 -36.33 42.67
N PHE A 479 -26.01 -35.39 42.91
CA PHE A 479 -24.96 -35.54 43.92
C PHE A 479 -25.57 -35.85 45.29
N GLN A 480 -25.10 -36.92 45.94
CA GLN A 480 -25.47 -37.29 47.30
C GLN A 480 -24.28 -37.93 48.01
N GLN A 481 -23.95 -37.44 49.20
CA GLN A 481 -22.85 -37.99 50.01
C GLN A 481 -23.20 -38.00 51.50
N ALA A 482 -22.96 -39.13 52.16
CA ALA A 482 -23.01 -39.24 53.61
C ALA A 482 -21.73 -38.68 54.24
N VAL A 483 -21.88 -37.89 55.30
CA VAL A 483 -20.78 -37.26 56.03
C VAL A 483 -20.85 -37.69 57.49
N THR A 484 -19.84 -38.45 57.92
CA THR A 484 -19.77 -39.04 59.26
C THR A 484 -18.80 -38.31 60.21
N GLY A 485 -18.10 -37.28 59.72
CA GLY A 485 -17.16 -36.43 60.44
C GLY A 485 -16.72 -35.25 59.57
N SER A 486 -15.82 -34.40 60.09
CA SER A 486 -15.36 -33.22 59.33
C SER A 486 -14.68 -33.60 58.00
N VAL A 487 -15.11 -33.00 56.89
CA VAL A 487 -14.60 -33.32 55.54
C VAL A 487 -14.61 -32.10 54.63
N THR A 488 -13.70 -32.06 53.64
CA THR A 488 -13.79 -31.12 52.53
C THR A 488 -14.17 -31.87 51.26
N LEU A 489 -15.28 -31.49 50.65
CA LEU A 489 -15.80 -31.99 49.40
C LEU A 489 -15.32 -31.08 48.27
N SER A 490 -14.70 -31.67 47.25
CA SER A 490 -14.10 -30.96 46.13
C SER A 490 -14.66 -31.37 44.78
N GLY A 491 -14.45 -30.56 43.74
CA GLY A 491 -14.96 -30.83 42.39
C GLY A 491 -16.49 -30.73 42.30
N LEU A 492 -17.13 -30.01 43.23
CA LEU A 492 -18.57 -29.87 43.29
C LEU A 492 -19.06 -28.96 42.16
N VAL A 493 -20.09 -29.38 41.42
CA VAL A 493 -20.71 -28.56 40.37
C VAL A 493 -21.41 -27.35 41.01
N PRO A 494 -21.19 -26.12 40.53
CA PRO A 494 -21.85 -24.94 41.07
C PRO A 494 -23.38 -25.08 41.10
N GLY A 495 -24.00 -24.67 42.20
CA GLY A 495 -25.44 -24.75 42.42
C GLY A 495 -25.85 -24.91 43.88
N LEU A 496 -27.11 -25.25 44.10
CA LEU A 496 -27.68 -25.37 45.44
C LEU A 496 -27.32 -26.72 46.07
N TYR A 497 -26.64 -26.69 47.22
CA TYR A 497 -26.38 -27.85 48.06
C TYR A 497 -27.22 -27.78 49.33
N GLN A 498 -27.74 -28.93 49.75
CA GLN A 498 -28.51 -29.09 50.97
C GLN A 498 -27.77 -30.03 51.92
N ILE A 499 -27.57 -29.59 53.15
CA ILE A 499 -26.93 -30.35 54.22
C ILE A 499 -28.02 -30.66 55.24
N SER A 500 -28.38 -31.94 55.36
CA SER A 500 -29.39 -32.41 56.32
C SER A 500 -28.71 -33.25 57.39
N ALA A 501 -28.87 -32.86 58.65
CA ALA A 501 -28.31 -33.53 59.82
C ALA A 501 -29.45 -34.00 60.73
N VAL A 502 -29.39 -35.24 61.19
CA VAL A 502 -30.40 -35.80 62.11
C VAL A 502 -29.81 -36.06 63.50
N VAL A 503 -30.68 -36.14 64.50
CA VAL A 503 -30.32 -36.41 65.91
C VAL A 503 -29.53 -37.71 66.01
N VAL A 504 -28.44 -37.68 66.77
CA VAL A 504 -27.61 -38.84 67.09
C VAL A 504 -27.86 -39.21 68.55
N THR A 505 -28.30 -40.45 68.79
CA THR A 505 -28.64 -40.92 70.14
C THR A 505 -27.55 -41.89 70.62
N THR A 506 -26.69 -41.45 71.52
CA THR A 506 -25.63 -42.29 72.10
C THR A 506 -25.33 -41.81 73.52
N GLY A 507 -25.89 -42.48 74.53
CA GLY A 507 -25.80 -42.06 75.94
C GLY A 507 -26.59 -40.79 76.30
N GLY A 508 -27.39 -40.26 75.37
CA GLY A 508 -28.16 -39.01 75.46
C GLY A 508 -28.52 -38.55 74.04
N ALA A 509 -29.51 -37.65 73.89
CA ALA A 509 -29.86 -37.09 72.59
C ALA A 509 -28.93 -35.92 72.24
N PHE A 510 -28.17 -36.05 71.15
CA PHE A 510 -27.37 -34.97 70.60
C PHE A 510 -28.09 -34.37 69.40
N VAL A 511 -28.53 -33.13 69.55
CA VAL A 511 -29.32 -32.42 68.53
C VAL A 511 -28.36 -31.62 67.64
N PRO A 512 -28.39 -31.82 66.31
CA PRO A 512 -27.58 -31.04 65.39
C PRO A 512 -28.12 -29.61 65.27
N THR A 513 -27.21 -28.64 65.30
CA THR A 513 -27.52 -27.23 65.04
C THR A 513 -26.59 -26.66 63.97
N PRO A 514 -27.15 -26.12 62.87
CA PRO A 514 -28.53 -26.31 62.40
C PRO A 514 -28.74 -27.74 61.85
N ALA A 515 -29.95 -28.29 62.00
CA ALA A 515 -30.33 -29.60 61.46
C ALA A 515 -30.48 -29.61 59.92
N PHE A 516 -30.62 -28.43 59.31
CA PHE A 516 -30.71 -28.27 57.87
C PHE A 516 -30.04 -26.97 57.43
N GLN A 517 -29.27 -27.01 56.35
CA GLN A 517 -28.64 -25.84 55.73
C GLN A 517 -28.78 -25.95 54.22
N SER A 518 -29.04 -24.83 53.56
CA SER A 518 -28.98 -24.72 52.10
C SER A 518 -27.96 -23.66 51.72
N LEU A 519 -27.00 -24.03 50.88
CA LEU A 519 -25.88 -23.19 50.48
C LEU A 519 -25.81 -23.19 48.96
N THR A 520 -25.74 -22.01 48.35
CA THR A 520 -25.43 -21.90 46.91
C THR A 520 -23.93 -21.82 46.74
N LEU A 521 -23.35 -22.82 46.10
CA LEU A 521 -21.95 -22.83 45.74
C LEU A 521 -21.78 -22.17 44.38
N ASN A 522 -21.17 -21.00 44.37
CA ASN A 522 -20.72 -20.35 43.12
C ASN A 522 -19.39 -20.97 42.68
N PRO A 523 -19.04 -20.92 41.38
CA PRO A 523 -17.72 -21.34 40.95
C PRO A 523 -16.65 -20.48 41.64
N SER A 524 -15.81 -21.11 42.47
CA SER A 524 -14.83 -20.40 43.31
C SER A 524 -13.73 -21.36 43.76
N VAL A 525 -12.50 -20.82 43.87
CA VAL A 525 -11.37 -21.51 44.51
C VAL A 525 -11.39 -21.38 46.04
N THR A 526 -12.28 -20.53 46.55
CA THR A 526 -12.43 -20.30 47.99
C THR A 526 -13.37 -21.34 48.56
N ILE A 527 -12.95 -21.95 49.66
CA ILE A 527 -13.75 -22.93 50.39
C ILE A 527 -14.96 -22.23 51.01
N VAL A 528 -16.16 -22.71 50.68
CA VAL A 528 -17.37 -22.37 51.42
C VAL A 528 -17.42 -23.27 52.64
N ASN A 529 -17.49 -22.67 53.82
CA ASN A 529 -17.50 -23.40 55.08
C ASN A 529 -18.95 -23.57 55.56
N ALA A 530 -19.28 -24.80 55.93
CA ALA A 530 -20.47 -25.15 56.67
C ALA A 530 -20.04 -25.85 57.96
N SER A 531 -20.85 -25.76 59.00
CA SER A 531 -20.61 -26.49 60.24
C SER A 531 -21.89 -27.09 60.76
N VAL A 532 -21.82 -28.31 61.25
CA VAL A 532 -22.89 -28.96 62.00
C VAL A 532 -22.35 -29.30 63.37
N ALA A 533 -22.82 -28.57 64.38
CA ALA A 533 -22.48 -28.84 65.76
C ALA A 533 -23.56 -29.73 66.38
N TYR A 534 -23.16 -30.84 66.97
CA TYR A 534 -24.01 -31.69 67.78
C TYR A 534 -23.82 -31.30 69.24
N ALA A 535 -24.88 -30.86 69.90
CA ALA A 535 -24.84 -30.58 71.33
C ALA A 535 -25.76 -31.58 72.05
N PRO A 536 -25.44 -31.98 73.30
CA PRO A 536 -26.44 -32.60 74.16
C PRO A 536 -27.68 -31.70 74.19
N ALA A 537 -28.89 -32.25 74.22
CA ALA A 537 -30.07 -31.42 74.47
C ALA A 537 -29.89 -30.66 75.80
N VAL A 538 -29.83 -29.33 75.73
CA VAL A 538 -29.51 -28.42 76.85
C VAL A 538 -30.65 -27.43 77.11
N ASN A 539 -30.81 -27.00 78.36
CA ASN A 539 -31.78 -25.97 78.75
C ASN A 539 -31.37 -24.60 78.18
N SER A 540 -32.34 -23.73 77.89
CA SER A 540 -32.06 -22.36 77.39
C SER A 540 -32.96 -21.28 77.99
N LEU A 541 -32.41 -20.05 78.04
CA LEU A 541 -33.11 -18.82 78.38
C LEU A 541 -32.90 -17.80 77.26
N THR A 542 -33.96 -17.40 76.56
CA THR A 542 -33.94 -16.31 75.57
C THR A 542 -34.20 -14.97 76.25
N VAL A 543 -33.29 -14.02 76.10
CA VAL A 543 -33.45 -12.64 76.54
C VAL A 543 -33.66 -11.75 75.31
N THR A 544 -34.86 -11.22 75.15
CA THR A 544 -35.23 -10.33 74.05
C THR A 544 -35.03 -8.87 74.46
N ILE A 545 -34.25 -8.12 73.68
CA ILE A 545 -34.03 -6.68 73.85
C ILE A 545 -34.79 -5.92 72.76
N SER A 546 -35.45 -4.83 73.16
CA SER A 546 -36.19 -3.96 72.24
C SER A 546 -36.03 -2.49 72.63
N GLY A 547 -36.26 -1.57 71.68
CA GLY A 547 -36.29 -0.12 71.94
C GLY A 547 -34.95 0.63 71.96
N LEU A 548 -33.84 -0.06 71.64
CA LEU A 548 -32.57 0.57 71.26
C LEU A 548 -32.48 0.74 69.74
N PRO A 549 -31.80 1.77 69.22
CA PRO A 549 -31.51 1.90 67.80
C PRO A 549 -30.65 0.74 67.26
N ALA A 550 -30.74 0.51 65.95
CA ALA A 550 -30.04 -0.57 65.29
C ALA A 550 -28.52 -0.40 65.41
N GLY A 551 -27.83 -1.41 65.98
CA GLY A 551 -26.37 -1.41 66.16
C GLY A 551 -25.89 -0.98 67.55
N VAL A 552 -26.78 -0.55 68.44
CA VAL A 552 -26.44 -0.15 69.81
C VAL A 552 -26.42 -1.35 70.75
N PRO A 553 -25.32 -1.62 71.46
CA PRO A 553 -25.28 -2.71 72.43
C PRO A 553 -26.07 -2.36 73.70
N ALA A 554 -26.96 -3.26 74.10
CA ALA A 554 -27.63 -3.21 75.39
C ALA A 554 -26.67 -3.49 76.56
N SER A 555 -27.02 -3.05 77.76
CA SER A 555 -26.25 -3.35 78.98
C SER A 555 -27.05 -4.25 79.92
N VAL A 556 -27.24 -5.51 79.54
CA VAL A 556 -27.99 -6.50 80.34
C VAL A 556 -27.04 -7.57 80.90
N SER A 557 -27.15 -7.87 82.19
CA SER A 557 -26.44 -8.94 82.88
C SER A 557 -27.44 -10.01 83.35
N VAL A 558 -27.12 -11.28 83.13
CA VAL A 558 -27.91 -12.44 83.55
C VAL A 558 -27.07 -13.27 84.51
N THR A 559 -27.55 -13.50 85.73
CA THR A 559 -26.90 -14.36 86.74
C THR A 559 -27.80 -15.54 87.10
N GLY A 560 -27.21 -16.66 87.53
CA GLY A 560 -27.95 -17.90 87.76
C GLY A 560 -27.24 -18.92 88.65
N PRO A 561 -27.79 -20.14 88.78
CA PRO A 561 -27.27 -21.18 89.66
C PRO A 561 -25.85 -21.62 89.28
N GLY A 562 -25.10 -22.16 90.23
CA GLY A 562 -23.73 -22.63 89.99
C GLY A 562 -22.73 -21.51 89.67
N GLY A 563 -23.06 -20.25 89.98
CA GLY A 563 -22.20 -19.10 89.69
C GLY A 563 -22.30 -18.60 88.24
N PHE A 564 -23.32 -19.01 87.49
CA PHE A 564 -23.53 -18.56 86.11
C PHE A 564 -23.69 -17.03 86.05
N ALA A 565 -22.97 -16.39 85.14
CA ALA A 565 -23.09 -14.98 84.82
C ALA A 565 -22.82 -14.74 83.33
N ALA A 566 -23.65 -13.96 82.65
CA ALA A 566 -23.53 -13.62 81.23
C ALA A 566 -23.92 -12.17 80.98
N MET A 567 -23.25 -11.51 80.03
CA MET A 567 -23.64 -10.20 79.51
C MET A 567 -24.38 -10.39 78.19
N VAL A 568 -25.49 -9.66 78.01
CA VAL A 568 -26.36 -9.70 76.85
C VAL A 568 -26.45 -8.29 76.27
N THR A 569 -25.90 -8.11 75.07
CA THR A 569 -25.80 -6.81 74.38
C THR A 569 -26.75 -6.66 73.19
N ALA A 570 -27.46 -7.72 72.80
CA ALA A 570 -28.55 -7.72 71.84
C ALA A 570 -29.45 -8.91 72.15
N SER A 571 -30.66 -8.99 71.57
CA SER A 571 -31.54 -10.15 71.76
C SER A 571 -30.78 -11.46 71.55
N GLN A 572 -30.70 -12.31 72.58
CA GLN A 572 -29.83 -13.48 72.58
C GLN A 572 -30.46 -14.61 73.38
N THR A 573 -30.25 -15.85 72.92
CA THR A 573 -30.55 -17.07 73.67
C THR A 573 -29.30 -17.58 74.38
N LEU A 574 -29.39 -17.75 75.70
CA LEU A 574 -28.37 -18.36 76.55
C LEU A 574 -28.70 -19.85 76.70
N SER A 575 -27.94 -20.71 76.02
CA SER A 575 -28.14 -22.17 75.99
C SER A 575 -27.08 -22.89 76.82
N GLY A 576 -27.36 -24.11 77.31
CA GLY A 576 -26.39 -24.87 78.12
C GLY A 576 -26.40 -24.50 79.60
N ILE A 577 -27.43 -23.78 80.04
CA ILE A 577 -27.47 -23.21 81.38
C ILE A 577 -28.04 -24.23 82.38
N PRO A 578 -27.50 -24.34 83.61
CA PRO A 578 -28.04 -25.22 84.64
C PRO A 578 -29.54 -25.00 84.87
N ALA A 579 -30.30 -26.06 85.14
CA ALA A 579 -31.70 -25.88 85.56
C ALA A 579 -31.74 -25.15 86.91
N GLY A 580 -32.64 -24.18 87.06
CA GLY A 580 -32.81 -23.35 88.26
C GLY A 580 -33.16 -21.90 87.95
N SER A 581 -33.08 -21.02 88.94
CA SER A 581 -33.55 -19.63 88.85
C SER A 581 -32.45 -18.66 88.42
N TYR A 582 -32.76 -17.82 87.43
CA TYR A 582 -31.91 -16.79 86.85
C TYR A 582 -32.46 -15.38 87.16
N THR A 583 -31.56 -14.43 87.36
CA THR A 583 -31.86 -13.00 87.53
C THR A 583 -31.28 -12.22 86.35
N ILE A 584 -32.09 -11.42 85.68
CA ILE A 584 -31.72 -10.56 84.55
C ILE A 584 -31.78 -9.11 85.05
N THR A 585 -30.64 -8.43 85.08
CA THR A 585 -30.51 -7.01 85.48
C THR A 585 -30.07 -6.19 84.28
N ALA A 586 -30.71 -5.05 84.02
CA ALA A 586 -30.41 -4.17 82.90
C ALA A 586 -30.04 -2.77 83.37
N ALA A 587 -29.02 -2.17 82.74
CA ALA A 587 -28.56 -0.81 83.00
C ALA A 587 -28.81 0.12 81.80
N THR A 588 -28.87 1.42 82.05
CA THR A 588 -29.05 2.47 81.02
C THR A 588 -27.93 2.43 79.97
N VAL A 589 -28.28 2.66 78.69
CA VAL A 589 -27.37 2.68 77.54
C VAL A 589 -27.32 4.07 76.92
N GLY A 590 -26.14 4.59 76.60
CA GLY A 590 -25.96 5.86 75.90
C GLY A 590 -25.58 5.67 74.43
N GLU A 591 -26.19 6.42 73.51
CA GLU A 591 -25.82 6.48 72.09
C GLU A 591 -25.91 7.92 71.55
N SER A 592 -24.79 8.42 70.99
CA SER A 592 -24.62 9.75 70.38
C SER A 592 -25.22 10.90 71.20
N CYS A 593 -26.51 11.20 71.03
CA CYS A 593 -27.24 12.27 71.72
C CYS A 593 -28.21 11.78 72.83
N SER A 594 -28.53 10.48 72.96
CA SER A 594 -29.65 9.97 73.79
C SER A 594 -29.23 8.91 74.82
N ALA A 595 -29.89 8.94 75.99
CA ALA A 595 -29.82 7.88 77.00
C ALA A 595 -31.12 7.04 76.99
N TYR A 596 -30.95 5.72 77.03
CA TYR A 596 -32.01 4.73 76.96
C TYR A 596 -32.11 3.97 78.29
N THR A 597 -33.25 4.08 78.97
CA THR A 597 -33.48 3.43 80.28
C THR A 597 -34.23 2.09 80.10
N PRO A 598 -33.81 1.01 80.76
CA PRO A 598 -34.46 -0.29 80.66
C PRO A 598 -35.69 -0.44 81.56
N SER A 599 -36.68 -1.20 81.09
CA SER A 599 -37.87 -1.64 81.83
C SER A 599 -38.22 -3.09 81.48
N PRO A 600 -38.34 -4.01 82.47
CA PRO A 600 -37.93 -3.81 83.85
C PRO A 600 -36.39 -3.73 83.97
N ALA A 601 -35.89 -2.95 84.93
CA ALA A 601 -34.44 -2.89 85.22
C ALA A 601 -33.90 -4.16 85.90
N SER A 602 -34.78 -5.00 86.44
CA SER A 602 -34.44 -6.33 86.96
C SER A 602 -35.66 -7.27 86.91
N GLN A 603 -35.46 -8.55 86.58
CA GLN A 603 -36.48 -9.60 86.61
C GLN A 603 -35.88 -10.98 86.88
N GLY A 604 -36.69 -11.91 87.41
CA GLY A 604 -36.28 -13.30 87.67
C GLY A 604 -37.07 -14.30 86.84
N VAL A 605 -36.42 -15.39 86.40
CA VAL A 605 -37.03 -16.49 85.62
C VAL A 605 -36.48 -17.84 86.07
N THR A 606 -37.27 -18.91 85.99
CA THR A 606 -36.82 -20.27 86.37
C THR A 606 -36.81 -21.17 85.15
N VAL A 607 -35.70 -21.87 84.92
CA VAL A 607 -35.47 -22.74 83.75
C VAL A 607 -35.47 -24.20 84.20
N GLY A 608 -36.37 -25.03 83.68
CA GLY A 608 -36.43 -26.47 83.95
C GLY A 608 -35.48 -27.32 83.08
N PRO A 609 -35.47 -28.67 83.26
CA PRO A 609 -34.75 -29.59 82.39
C PRO A 609 -35.37 -29.65 80.98
N ALA A 610 -34.53 -29.52 79.94
CA ALA A 610 -34.92 -29.43 78.52
C ALA A 610 -35.89 -28.27 78.20
N ASP A 611 -35.88 -27.22 79.04
CA ASP A 611 -36.82 -26.10 78.96
C ASP A 611 -36.28 -24.94 78.13
N ASN A 612 -37.17 -24.18 77.49
CA ASN A 612 -36.85 -22.96 76.74
C ASN A 612 -37.68 -21.79 77.29
N VAL A 613 -37.07 -20.98 78.14
CA VAL A 613 -37.76 -19.88 78.86
C VAL A 613 -37.44 -18.55 78.18
N ASN A 614 -38.40 -17.63 78.15
CA ASN A 614 -38.21 -16.30 77.54
C ASN A 614 -38.30 -15.20 78.60
N ALA A 615 -37.44 -14.18 78.49
CA ALA A 615 -37.47 -12.94 79.25
C ALA A 615 -37.28 -11.75 78.30
N SER A 616 -37.84 -10.58 78.62
CA SER A 616 -37.71 -9.39 77.77
C SER A 616 -37.29 -8.15 78.56
N VAL A 617 -36.38 -7.36 77.99
CA VAL A 617 -35.97 -6.04 78.49
C VAL A 617 -36.23 -5.02 77.39
N ALA A 618 -37.15 -4.08 77.64
CA ALA A 618 -37.42 -2.98 76.73
C ALA A 618 -36.64 -1.74 77.19
N TYR A 619 -35.99 -1.05 76.27
CA TYR A 619 -35.36 0.24 76.49
C TYR A 619 -36.26 1.34 75.94
N SER A 620 -36.47 2.40 76.69
CA SER A 620 -37.12 3.61 76.18
C SER A 620 -36.11 4.76 76.17
N GLY A 621 -35.98 5.41 75.01
CA GLY A 621 -35.25 6.67 74.90
C GLY A 621 -35.94 7.72 75.76
N GLY A 622 -35.17 8.41 76.60
CA GLY A 622 -35.71 9.38 77.54
C GLY A 622 -36.30 10.60 76.83
N ALA A 623 -37.61 10.64 76.64
CA ALA A 623 -38.39 11.87 76.42
C ALA A 623 -38.55 12.70 77.73
N GLY A 624 -37.63 12.53 78.70
CA GLY A 624 -37.68 13.15 80.02
C GLY A 624 -36.29 13.46 80.61
N GLY A 625 -35.23 13.41 79.79
CA GLY A 625 -33.88 13.84 80.19
C GLY A 625 -33.67 15.34 79.97
N MET A 626 -32.58 15.90 80.52
CA MET A 626 -32.13 17.24 80.11
C MET A 626 -31.85 17.24 78.60
N LEU A 627 -32.03 18.40 77.96
CA LEU A 627 -31.71 18.58 76.55
C LEU A 627 -30.25 18.19 76.29
N ASN A 628 -29.97 17.59 75.15
CA ASN A 628 -28.61 17.37 74.68
C ASN A 628 -28.54 17.76 73.21
N LEU A 629 -27.51 18.49 72.83
CA LEU A 629 -27.17 18.85 71.48
C LEU A 629 -25.93 18.06 71.07
N CYS A 630 -25.82 17.76 69.77
CA CYS A 630 -24.65 17.09 69.25
C CYS A 630 -24.43 17.51 67.79
N VAL A 631 -23.16 17.69 67.40
CA VAL A 631 -22.81 17.96 66.00
C VAL A 631 -22.61 16.63 65.28
N GLU A 632 -23.61 16.21 64.50
CA GLU A 632 -23.61 14.93 63.79
C GLU A 632 -22.60 14.91 62.65
N ASN A 633 -22.54 16.01 61.88
CA ASN A 633 -21.69 16.09 60.70
C ASN A 633 -21.44 17.53 60.23
N VAL A 634 -20.34 17.72 59.52
CA VAL A 634 -19.98 18.98 58.86
C VAL A 634 -19.43 18.69 57.47
N HIS A 635 -19.92 19.39 56.45
CA HIS A 635 -19.31 19.39 55.14
C HIS A 635 -19.36 20.76 54.47
N ILE A 636 -18.58 20.93 53.41
CA ILE A 636 -18.62 22.10 52.53
C ILE A 636 -19.08 21.64 51.15
N THR A 637 -20.01 22.38 50.55
CA THR A 637 -20.48 22.14 49.18
C THR A 637 -20.18 23.33 48.27
N GLN A 638 -19.72 23.06 47.05
CA GLN A 638 -19.46 24.07 46.02
C GLN A 638 -20.40 23.94 44.80
N ALA A 639 -21.00 22.76 44.62
CA ALA A 639 -21.98 22.47 43.57
C ALA A 639 -22.77 21.20 43.92
N VAL A 640 -22.08 20.13 44.32
CA VAL A 640 -22.63 18.85 44.76
C VAL A 640 -21.71 18.25 45.82
N GLN A 641 -22.27 17.58 46.84
CA GLN A 641 -21.51 17.00 47.93
C GLN A 641 -22.21 15.75 48.48
N THR A 642 -21.45 14.72 48.86
CA THR A 642 -22.00 13.58 49.60
C THR A 642 -22.14 13.96 51.08
N TYR A 643 -23.04 13.33 51.83
CA TYR A 643 -23.18 13.63 53.26
C TYR A 643 -21.83 13.58 53.99
N ALA A 644 -21.02 12.54 53.73
CA ALA A 644 -19.69 12.36 54.32
C ALA A 644 -18.59 13.32 53.80
N GLY A 645 -18.88 14.25 52.90
CA GLY A 645 -17.88 15.22 52.41
C GLY A 645 -16.86 14.65 51.43
N ALA A 646 -17.22 13.61 50.67
CA ALA A 646 -16.27 12.86 49.82
C ALA A 646 -16.03 13.48 48.43
N VAL A 647 -16.78 14.50 48.02
CA VAL A 647 -16.52 15.23 46.76
C VAL A 647 -15.39 16.25 47.00
N PRO A 648 -14.28 16.18 46.25
CA PRO A 648 -13.19 17.14 46.40
C PRO A 648 -13.64 18.58 46.13
N LEU A 649 -13.17 19.51 46.97
CA LEU A 649 -13.37 20.94 46.80
C LEU A 649 -12.32 21.50 45.85
N VAL A 650 -12.66 22.52 45.08
CA VAL A 650 -11.74 23.26 44.21
C VAL A 650 -11.19 24.47 44.95
N ALA A 651 -9.86 24.57 45.02
CA ALA A 651 -9.17 25.67 45.65
C ALA A 651 -9.53 27.01 44.97
N GLY A 652 -9.73 28.08 45.76
CA GLY A 652 -10.08 29.38 45.21
C GLY A 652 -11.57 29.56 44.86
N ARG A 653 -12.40 28.51 44.93
CA ARG A 653 -13.84 28.59 44.67
C ARG A 653 -14.63 28.72 45.96
N ASN A 654 -15.60 29.64 46.02
CA ASN A 654 -16.48 29.80 47.19
C ASN A 654 -17.29 28.51 47.46
N GLY A 655 -17.63 28.27 48.71
CA GLY A 655 -18.48 27.15 49.12
C GLY A 655 -19.47 27.52 50.22
N LEU A 656 -20.38 26.62 50.55
CA LEU A 656 -21.28 26.71 51.70
C LEU A 656 -20.85 25.66 52.72
N VAL A 657 -20.46 26.07 53.92
CA VAL A 657 -20.32 25.14 55.05
C VAL A 657 -21.71 24.85 55.60
N ARG A 658 -22.00 23.57 55.85
CA ARG A 658 -23.23 23.09 56.46
C ARG A 658 -22.86 22.28 57.70
N VAL A 659 -23.40 22.68 58.85
CA VAL A 659 -23.25 21.98 60.13
C VAL A 659 -24.60 21.40 60.54
N PHE A 660 -24.64 20.08 60.72
CA PHE A 660 -25.84 19.34 61.09
C PHE A 660 -25.82 19.06 62.58
N VAL A 661 -26.58 19.85 63.33
CA VAL A 661 -26.77 19.65 64.77
C VAL A 661 -28.07 18.90 65.00
N LYS A 662 -28.05 17.93 65.90
CA LYS A 662 -29.23 17.22 66.41
C LYS A 662 -29.46 17.51 67.87
N ALA A 663 -30.73 17.42 68.28
CA ALA A 663 -31.14 17.34 69.67
C ALA A 663 -31.69 15.94 69.98
N ASN A 664 -31.54 15.51 71.22
CA ASN A 664 -32.09 14.25 71.71
C ASN A 664 -33.62 14.24 71.85
N GLN A 665 -34.23 15.42 71.94
CA GLN A 665 -35.67 15.60 72.13
C GLN A 665 -36.19 16.91 71.52
N ALA A 666 -37.52 17.01 71.41
CA ALA A 666 -38.19 18.23 70.99
C ALA A 666 -37.82 19.40 71.94
N ASN A 667 -37.50 20.56 71.38
CA ASN A 667 -36.92 21.68 72.11
C ASN A 667 -37.28 23.02 71.44
N ALA A 668 -36.89 24.11 72.10
CA ALA A 668 -36.93 25.48 71.58
C ALA A 668 -35.54 26.16 71.62
N ALA A 669 -34.48 25.35 71.64
CA ALA A 669 -33.10 25.81 71.72
C ALA A 669 -32.64 26.45 70.41
N GLN A 670 -31.92 27.56 70.50
CA GLN A 670 -31.42 28.32 69.35
C GLN A 670 -29.91 28.59 69.49
N PRO A 671 -29.07 27.53 69.59
CA PRO A 671 -27.63 27.70 69.76
C PRO A 671 -26.99 28.35 68.53
N ALA A 672 -25.95 29.14 68.77
CA ALA A 672 -25.00 29.47 67.71
C ALA A 672 -24.07 28.27 67.47
N VAL A 673 -23.56 28.15 66.25
CA VAL A 673 -22.48 27.20 65.90
C VAL A 673 -21.23 27.99 65.57
N ARG A 674 -20.09 27.62 66.17
CA ARG A 674 -18.78 28.17 65.81
C ARG A 674 -18.04 27.20 64.90
N VAL A 675 -17.62 27.66 63.72
CA VAL A 675 -16.79 26.89 62.78
C VAL A 675 -15.40 27.51 62.71
N ARG A 676 -14.37 26.70 62.90
CA ARG A 676 -12.95 27.10 62.94
C ARG A 676 -12.19 26.39 61.82
N PHE A 677 -11.38 27.15 61.09
CA PHE A 677 -10.58 26.66 59.97
C PHE A 677 -9.09 26.77 60.29
N TYR A 678 -8.35 25.72 60.02
CA TYR A 678 -6.93 25.61 60.35
C TYR A 678 -6.10 25.30 59.11
N GLN A 679 -4.92 25.93 58.99
CA GLN A 679 -3.88 25.54 58.04
C GLN A 679 -2.78 24.83 58.82
N GLY A 680 -2.68 23.50 58.65
CA GLY A 680 -1.91 22.67 59.58
C GLY A 680 -2.47 22.78 61.00
N LEU A 681 -1.69 23.30 61.95
CA LEU A 681 -2.12 23.53 63.34
C LEU A 681 -2.52 24.99 63.62
N THR A 682 -2.40 25.90 62.64
CA THR A 682 -2.66 27.33 62.83
C THR A 682 -4.12 27.66 62.53
N LEU A 683 -4.84 28.25 63.48
CA LEU A 683 -6.18 28.79 63.25
C LEU A 683 -6.10 29.99 62.29
N VAL A 684 -6.73 29.88 61.13
CA VAL A 684 -6.70 30.93 60.08
C VAL A 684 -8.02 31.68 59.94
N HIS A 685 -9.14 31.09 60.36
CA HIS A 685 -10.45 31.75 60.29
C HIS A 685 -11.45 31.18 61.30
N THR A 686 -12.44 31.98 61.71
CA THR A 686 -13.54 31.56 62.57
C THR A 686 -14.85 32.19 62.09
N LEU A 687 -15.89 31.38 61.96
CA LEU A 687 -17.27 31.78 61.69
C LEU A 687 -18.15 31.48 62.90
N THR A 688 -19.10 32.36 63.19
CA THR A 688 -20.18 32.10 64.13
C THR A 688 -21.50 32.20 63.39
N ILE A 689 -22.24 31.09 63.34
CA ILE A 689 -23.46 30.92 62.57
C ILE A 689 -24.63 30.93 63.56
N PRO A 690 -25.61 31.86 63.44
CA PRO A 690 -26.79 31.86 64.30
C PRO A 690 -27.71 30.67 63.98
N ALA A 691 -28.61 30.36 64.92
CA ALA A 691 -29.62 29.31 64.72
C ALA A 691 -30.48 29.58 63.47
N PRO A 692 -30.67 28.59 62.60
CA PRO A 692 -31.42 28.76 61.34
C PRO A 692 -32.95 28.76 61.54
N GLY A 693 -33.43 28.42 62.73
CA GLY A 693 -34.84 28.29 63.06
C GLY A 693 -35.10 28.38 64.56
N SER A 694 -36.33 28.07 64.96
CA SER A 694 -36.79 28.23 66.35
C SER A 694 -36.40 27.08 67.29
N SER A 695 -35.82 26.00 66.77
CA SER A 695 -35.42 24.80 67.51
C SER A 695 -34.30 24.06 66.81
N VAL A 696 -33.58 23.21 67.55
CA VAL A 696 -32.63 22.24 66.99
C VAL A 696 -33.39 20.99 66.51
N PRO A 697 -33.18 20.50 65.28
CA PRO A 697 -33.83 19.29 64.78
C PRO A 697 -33.51 18.05 65.60
N VAL A 698 -34.45 17.10 65.73
CA VAL A 698 -34.20 15.80 66.39
C VAL A 698 -33.65 14.73 65.43
N ALA A 699 -33.60 15.05 64.14
CA ALA A 699 -33.04 14.19 63.10
C ALA A 699 -32.41 15.05 62.01
N VAL A 700 -31.39 14.51 61.33
CA VAL A 700 -30.76 15.17 60.19
C VAL A 700 -31.74 15.24 59.02
N THR A 701 -31.94 16.44 58.48
CA THR A 701 -32.77 16.68 57.29
C THR A 701 -31.95 17.45 56.27
N GLU A 702 -31.14 16.73 55.49
CA GLU A 702 -30.16 17.33 54.57
C GLU A 702 -30.81 18.21 53.49
N GLY A 703 -32.05 17.90 53.09
CA GLY A 703 -32.84 18.65 52.11
C GLY A 703 -33.44 19.97 52.60
N SER A 704 -33.16 20.40 53.84
CA SER A 704 -33.61 21.69 54.37
C SER A 704 -32.46 22.56 54.87
N LEU A 705 -32.34 23.78 54.31
CA LEU A 705 -31.40 24.79 54.79
C LEU A 705 -31.79 25.36 56.17
N SER A 706 -33.06 25.28 56.57
CA SER A 706 -33.49 25.70 57.91
C SER A 706 -33.21 24.65 58.99
N ALA A 707 -32.80 23.43 58.61
CA ALA A 707 -32.45 22.34 59.51
C ALA A 707 -30.93 22.15 59.68
N SER A 708 -30.12 23.13 59.25
CA SER A 708 -28.66 23.11 59.32
C SER A 708 -28.10 24.52 59.52
N TRP A 709 -26.96 24.64 60.18
CA TRP A 709 -26.26 25.92 60.34
C TRP A 709 -25.38 26.12 59.13
N ASN A 710 -25.72 27.13 58.32
CA ASN A 710 -25.12 27.34 57.01
C ASN A 710 -24.41 28.69 56.95
N ALA A 711 -23.22 28.73 56.36
CA ALA A 711 -22.50 29.97 56.09
C ALA A 711 -21.66 29.88 54.81
N THR A 712 -21.51 31.00 54.10
CA THR A 712 -20.63 31.07 52.93
C THR A 712 -19.17 31.10 53.36
N VAL A 713 -18.34 30.30 52.70
CA VAL A 713 -16.90 30.24 52.89
C VAL A 713 -16.21 30.79 51.64
N SER A 714 -15.36 31.80 51.80
CA SER A 714 -14.61 32.38 50.68
C SER A 714 -13.64 31.37 50.08
N GLY A 715 -13.55 31.34 48.75
CA GLY A 715 -12.57 30.54 48.03
C GLY A 715 -11.12 30.87 48.38
N SER A 716 -10.85 32.10 48.83
CA SER A 716 -9.52 32.49 49.33
C SER A 716 -9.09 31.69 50.57
N LEU A 717 -10.06 31.25 51.39
CA LEU A 717 -9.82 30.39 52.56
C LEU A 717 -9.69 28.92 52.16
N LEU A 718 -10.40 28.49 51.12
CA LEU A 718 -10.40 27.09 50.64
C LEU A 718 -9.13 26.81 49.84
N GLN A 719 -8.06 26.41 50.53
CA GLN A 719 -6.76 26.06 49.97
C GLN A 719 -6.31 24.66 50.42
N PRO A 720 -5.46 23.95 49.66
CA PRO A 720 -4.94 22.65 50.07
C PRO A 720 -4.30 22.66 51.47
N GLY A 721 -4.63 21.66 52.29
CA GLY A 721 -4.13 21.54 53.67
C GLY A 721 -5.02 22.17 54.75
N LEU A 722 -6.18 22.71 54.37
CA LEU A 722 -7.18 23.22 55.31
C LEU A 722 -7.86 22.08 56.10
N SER A 723 -8.09 22.29 57.38
CA SER A 723 -8.92 21.44 58.23
C SER A 723 -9.99 22.25 58.97
N ILE A 724 -11.05 21.57 59.41
CA ILE A 724 -12.27 22.19 59.96
C ILE A 724 -12.64 21.58 61.32
N LEU A 725 -13.12 22.41 62.23
CA LEU A 725 -13.67 22.03 63.52
C LEU A 725 -14.93 22.86 63.79
N ALA A 726 -16.04 22.23 64.17
CA ALA A 726 -17.26 22.93 64.50
C ALA A 726 -17.72 22.61 65.93
N ASP A 727 -18.25 23.61 66.62
CA ASP A 727 -18.82 23.49 67.96
C ASP A 727 -20.25 24.05 67.98
N VAL A 728 -21.21 23.33 68.54
CA VAL A 728 -22.52 23.89 68.91
C VAL A 728 -22.44 24.49 70.31
N ASP A 729 -23.22 25.56 70.54
CA ASP A 729 -23.27 26.32 71.79
C ASP A 729 -21.89 26.67 72.37
N PRO A 730 -21.03 27.37 71.60
CA PRO A 730 -19.66 27.67 72.01
C PRO A 730 -19.56 28.58 73.24
N ALA A 731 -20.66 29.25 73.62
CA ALA A 731 -20.76 30.09 74.80
C ALA A 731 -21.29 29.32 76.04
N ASN A 732 -21.67 28.05 75.86
CA ASN A 732 -22.25 27.17 76.88
C ASN A 732 -23.41 27.85 77.63
N THR A 733 -24.39 28.32 76.85
CA THR A 733 -25.55 29.08 77.33
C THR A 733 -26.81 28.23 77.46
N ILE A 734 -26.83 27.07 76.81
CA ILE A 734 -27.91 26.10 76.83
C ILE A 734 -27.53 25.01 77.82
N ALA A 735 -28.42 24.69 78.75
CA ALA A 735 -28.16 23.63 79.71
C ALA A 735 -28.31 22.26 79.02
N GLU A 736 -27.20 21.51 78.99
CA GLU A 736 -27.14 20.21 78.32
C GLU A 736 -26.88 19.05 79.28
N SER A 737 -27.20 17.82 78.84
CA SER A 737 -26.83 16.61 79.58
C SER A 737 -25.36 16.21 79.39
N SER A 738 -24.74 16.64 78.30
CA SER A 738 -23.34 16.39 77.93
C SER A 738 -22.88 17.47 76.94
N ASP A 739 -21.71 18.05 77.18
CA ASP A 739 -21.04 18.94 76.21
C ASP A 739 -19.97 18.18 75.39
N ALA A 740 -19.72 16.90 75.69
CA ALA A 740 -18.61 16.14 75.11
C ALA A 740 -18.80 15.84 73.61
N ASP A 741 -20.04 15.93 73.14
CA ASP A 741 -20.52 15.66 71.78
C ASP A 741 -20.92 16.95 71.03
N ASN A 742 -20.64 18.11 71.62
CA ASN A 742 -20.87 19.41 70.99
C ASN A 742 -19.86 19.76 69.90
N SER A 743 -18.82 18.96 69.69
CA SER A 743 -17.78 19.20 68.69
C SER A 743 -17.81 18.20 67.54
N PHE A 744 -17.51 18.66 66.33
CA PHE A 744 -17.21 17.80 65.18
C PHE A 744 -15.83 18.11 64.59
N PRO A 745 -14.92 17.12 64.51
CA PRO A 745 -15.05 15.77 65.07
C PRO A 745 -15.15 15.76 66.61
N ALA A 746 -15.80 14.74 67.18
CA ALA A 746 -16.05 14.63 68.63
C ALA A 746 -14.77 14.58 69.48
N ASN A 747 -13.63 14.18 68.90
CA ASN A 747 -12.35 14.21 69.59
C ASN A 747 -11.71 15.61 69.65
N GLY A 748 -12.38 16.65 69.13
CA GLY A 748 -11.92 18.02 69.10
C GLY A 748 -10.74 18.29 68.15
N THR A 749 -10.31 17.30 67.36
CA THR A 749 -9.20 17.43 66.41
C THR A 749 -9.74 17.89 65.04
N PRO A 750 -9.27 19.01 64.47
CA PRO A 750 -9.75 19.48 63.16
C PRO A 750 -9.66 18.42 62.06
N ALA A 751 -10.76 18.18 61.35
CA ALA A 751 -10.84 17.22 60.24
C ALA A 751 -10.22 17.80 58.96
N PRO A 752 -9.31 17.12 58.27
CA PRO A 752 -8.75 17.60 57.00
C PRO A 752 -9.82 17.63 55.90
N LEU A 753 -9.78 18.67 55.07
CA LEU A 753 -10.62 18.80 53.88
C LEU A 753 -9.84 18.40 52.63
N THR A 754 -10.47 17.63 51.75
CA THR A 754 -9.91 17.28 50.44
C THR A 754 -10.10 18.45 49.47
N ILE A 755 -9.09 19.31 49.36
CA ILE A 755 -9.10 20.49 48.49
C ILE A 755 -8.05 20.32 47.39
N GLN A 756 -8.47 20.43 46.14
CA GLN A 756 -7.64 20.24 44.96
C GLN A 756 -7.53 21.54 44.16
N SER A 757 -6.35 21.80 43.60
CA SER A 757 -6.16 22.91 42.65
C SER A 757 -6.70 22.54 41.28
N ALA A 758 -7.30 23.50 40.59
CA ALA A 758 -7.70 23.39 39.19
C ALA A 758 -7.25 24.65 38.44
N SER A 759 -6.77 24.49 37.21
CA SER A 759 -6.37 25.62 36.36
C SER A 759 -7.58 26.48 35.97
N THR A 760 -7.33 27.71 35.49
CA THR A 760 -8.38 28.52 34.86
C THR A 760 -8.91 27.82 33.61
N LEU A 761 -10.22 27.78 33.43
CA LEU A 761 -10.83 27.29 32.20
C LEU A 761 -10.83 28.41 31.16
N ASN A 762 -9.98 28.28 30.14
CA ASN A 762 -9.88 29.27 29.07
C ASN A 762 -10.79 28.88 27.90
N ILE A 763 -11.74 29.76 27.57
CA ILE A 763 -12.75 29.56 26.51
C ILE A 763 -12.66 30.71 25.52
N ARG A 764 -12.94 30.41 24.25
CA ARG A 764 -13.16 31.37 23.18
C ARG A 764 -14.56 31.17 22.61
N LEU A 765 -15.40 32.20 22.75
CA LEU A 765 -16.75 32.23 22.20
C LEU A 765 -16.73 32.87 20.81
N ILE A 766 -17.34 32.21 19.82
CA ILE A 766 -17.23 32.61 18.41
C ILE A 766 -18.63 32.91 17.86
N PRO A 767 -18.95 34.17 17.52
CA PRO A 767 -20.15 34.48 16.76
C PRO A 767 -20.01 33.91 15.34
N VAL A 768 -20.81 32.90 14.99
CA VAL A 768 -20.76 32.30 13.66
C VAL A 768 -21.76 32.98 12.73
N ILE A 769 -21.27 33.45 11.58
CA ILE A 769 -22.09 33.92 10.46
C ILE A 769 -22.27 32.76 9.49
N GLN A 770 -23.50 32.28 9.32
CA GLN A 770 -23.82 31.19 8.42
C GLN A 770 -23.99 31.66 6.97
N ALA A 771 -24.00 30.72 6.02
CA ALA A 771 -24.14 31.02 4.58
C ALA A 771 -25.44 31.77 4.21
N ASN A 772 -26.47 31.71 5.05
CA ASN A 772 -27.72 32.45 4.88
C ASN A 772 -27.68 33.88 5.47
N GLY A 773 -26.55 34.31 6.05
CA GLY A 773 -26.36 35.60 6.69
C GLY A 773 -26.72 35.65 8.18
N ASP A 774 -27.29 34.57 8.74
CA ASP A 774 -27.62 34.53 10.16
C ASP A 774 -26.36 34.52 11.03
N THR A 775 -26.30 35.43 12.00
CA THR A 775 -25.17 35.57 12.92
C THR A 775 -25.58 35.12 14.33
N GLY A 776 -24.80 34.23 14.93
CA GLY A 776 -24.97 33.84 16.33
C GLY A 776 -24.82 35.01 17.29
N ARG A 777 -25.79 35.18 18.19
CA ARG A 777 -25.88 36.34 19.08
C ARG A 777 -25.07 36.18 20.36
N ILE A 778 -23.74 36.21 20.23
CA ILE A 778 -22.82 36.34 21.35
C ILE A 778 -22.02 37.64 21.26
N THR A 779 -21.93 38.35 22.38
CA THR A 779 -21.38 39.71 22.51
C THR A 779 -20.71 39.85 23.87
N ALA A 780 -19.95 40.94 24.06
CA ALA A 780 -19.31 41.21 25.35
C ALA A 780 -20.34 41.32 26.49
N SER A 781 -21.53 41.86 26.20
CA SER A 781 -22.59 42.07 27.19
C SER A 781 -23.26 40.80 27.70
N ASN A 782 -23.28 39.70 26.92
CA ASN A 782 -23.94 38.45 27.32
C ASN A 782 -22.97 37.28 27.54
N THR A 783 -21.66 37.50 27.39
CA THR A 783 -20.63 36.48 27.64
C THR A 783 -20.72 35.89 29.04
N ALA A 784 -20.90 36.74 30.07
CA ALA A 784 -21.05 36.28 31.46
C ALA A 784 -22.27 35.37 31.66
N ALA A 785 -23.40 35.71 31.03
CA ALA A 785 -24.61 34.89 31.11
C ALA A 785 -24.45 33.54 30.41
N PHE A 786 -23.69 33.51 29.30
CA PHE A 786 -23.44 32.30 28.54
C PHE A 786 -22.58 31.28 29.30
N ILE A 787 -21.65 31.76 30.14
CA ILE A 787 -20.78 30.89 30.95
C ILE A 787 -21.30 30.60 32.37
N ASP A 788 -22.35 31.28 32.82
CA ASP A 788 -22.88 31.20 34.19
C ASP A 788 -23.21 29.74 34.64
N PRO A 789 -23.87 28.89 33.82
CA PRO A 789 -24.14 27.51 34.23
C PRO A 789 -22.87 26.71 34.56
N MET A 790 -21.79 26.89 33.79
CA MET A 790 -20.51 26.25 34.08
C MET A 790 -19.86 26.83 35.34
N GLN A 791 -19.93 28.15 35.56
CA GLN A 791 -19.41 28.75 36.80
C GLN A 791 -20.12 28.22 38.05
N ARG A 792 -21.40 27.85 37.94
CA ARG A 792 -22.20 27.27 39.03
C ARG A 792 -21.98 25.77 39.19
N MET A 793 -21.86 25.02 38.10
CA MET A 793 -21.84 23.55 38.15
C MET A 793 -20.44 22.94 38.06
N PHE A 794 -19.58 23.41 37.17
CA PHE A 794 -18.29 22.76 36.91
C PHE A 794 -17.27 22.97 38.03
N PRO A 795 -16.30 22.05 38.21
CA PRO A 795 -15.22 22.19 39.17
C PRO A 795 -14.19 23.27 38.74
N VAL A 796 -14.61 24.53 38.62
CA VAL A 796 -13.81 25.69 38.21
C VAL A 796 -13.76 26.74 39.32
N ALA A 797 -12.57 27.31 39.57
CA ALA A 797 -12.46 28.53 40.39
C ALA A 797 -12.64 29.79 39.53
N ALA A 798 -12.15 29.77 38.29
CA ALA A 798 -12.24 30.86 37.33
C ALA A 798 -12.43 30.32 35.92
N ILE A 799 -13.18 31.08 35.11
CA ILE A 799 -13.32 30.91 33.67
C ILE A 799 -12.83 32.20 33.01
N ASP A 800 -11.88 32.08 32.09
CA ASP A 800 -11.44 33.17 31.23
C ASP A 800 -12.07 32.98 29.85
N ALA A 801 -13.14 33.72 29.58
CA ALA A 801 -13.87 33.66 28.30
C ALA A 801 -13.58 34.91 27.48
N ASP A 802 -12.99 34.73 26.30
CA ASP A 802 -12.83 35.79 25.30
C ASP A 802 -13.82 35.65 24.14
N LEU A 803 -13.95 36.71 23.36
CA LEU A 803 -14.74 36.73 22.14
C LEU A 803 -13.81 36.75 20.93
N HIS A 804 -14.06 35.81 20.02
CA HIS A 804 -13.49 35.85 18.69
C HIS A 804 -14.23 36.89 17.83
N ALA A 805 -13.57 37.40 16.78
CA ALA A 805 -14.27 38.15 15.74
C ALA A 805 -15.36 37.27 15.10
N PRO A 806 -16.42 37.83 14.47
CA PRO A 806 -17.39 37.00 13.78
C PRO A 806 -16.72 36.11 12.72
N TYR A 807 -16.97 34.80 12.79
CA TYR A 807 -16.41 33.83 11.86
C TYR A 807 -17.43 33.50 10.77
N VAL A 808 -17.06 33.72 9.51
CA VAL A 808 -17.93 33.45 8.35
C VAL A 808 -17.77 32.00 7.91
N SER A 809 -18.83 31.22 8.05
CA SER A 809 -18.92 29.84 7.61
C SER A 809 -19.66 29.73 6.28
N THR A 810 -19.15 28.90 5.38
CA THR A 810 -19.85 28.52 4.15
C THR A 810 -20.75 27.29 4.34
N THR A 811 -20.84 26.76 5.55
CA THR A 811 -21.69 25.61 5.86
C THR A 811 -23.16 25.96 5.58
N PRO A 812 -23.91 25.11 4.84
CA PRO A 812 -25.32 25.32 4.60
C PRO A 812 -26.11 25.40 5.92
N GLN A 813 -27.29 26.04 5.88
CA GLN A 813 -28.10 26.31 7.06
C GLN A 813 -28.29 25.06 7.95
N LEU A 814 -28.10 25.24 9.26
CA LEU A 814 -28.30 24.18 10.25
C LEU A 814 -29.76 23.73 10.32
N GLN A 815 -29.97 22.42 10.42
CA GLN A 815 -31.30 21.81 10.42
C GLN A 815 -31.65 21.21 11.79
N SER A 816 -32.93 21.23 12.16
CA SER A 816 -33.41 20.71 13.46
C SER A 816 -33.15 19.22 13.67
N GLY A 817 -33.06 18.43 12.58
CA GLY A 817 -32.67 17.02 12.62
C GLY A 817 -31.15 16.77 12.68
N GLY A 818 -30.33 17.80 12.87
CA GLY A 818 -28.87 17.69 12.98
C GLY A 818 -28.10 17.78 11.65
N GLY A 819 -28.80 17.98 10.53
CA GLY A 819 -28.15 18.26 9.24
C GLY A 819 -27.22 19.48 9.34
N ASN A 820 -26.02 19.35 8.75
CA ASN A 820 -24.94 20.35 8.72
C ASN A 820 -24.24 20.67 10.05
N TRP A 821 -24.74 20.19 11.21
CA TRP A 821 -24.12 20.45 12.52
C TRP A 821 -22.70 19.89 12.62
N SER A 822 -22.48 18.63 12.21
CA SER A 822 -21.15 18.00 12.19
C SER A 822 -20.15 18.74 11.28
N THR A 823 -20.65 19.35 10.20
CA THR A 823 -19.82 20.14 9.28
C THR A 823 -19.38 21.44 9.95
N MET A 824 -20.31 22.15 10.57
CA MET A 824 -20.03 23.38 11.32
C MET A 824 -19.08 23.12 12.50
N LEU A 825 -19.29 22.05 13.26
CA LEU A 825 -18.42 21.68 14.37
C LEU A 825 -16.98 21.41 13.90
N ASN A 826 -16.83 20.67 12.80
CA ASN A 826 -15.51 20.41 12.21
C ASN A 826 -14.83 21.71 11.76
N GLU A 827 -15.59 22.66 11.21
CA GLU A 827 -15.09 23.97 10.81
C GLU A 827 -14.60 24.80 12.01
N ILE A 828 -15.32 24.80 13.13
CA ILE A 828 -14.87 25.47 14.37
C ILE A 828 -13.63 24.80 14.98
N ASN A 829 -13.54 23.47 14.93
CA ASN A 829 -12.32 22.77 15.36
C ASN A 829 -11.14 23.03 14.41
N MET A 830 -11.39 23.13 13.11
CA MET A 830 -10.40 23.55 12.11
C MET A 830 -9.87 24.96 12.44
N LEU A 831 -10.76 25.92 12.72
CA LEU A 831 -10.37 27.28 13.13
C LEU A 831 -9.45 27.25 14.35
N ARG A 832 -9.82 26.48 15.39
CA ARG A 832 -8.99 26.32 16.58
C ARG A 832 -7.59 25.79 16.26
N VAL A 833 -7.51 24.79 15.41
CA VAL A 833 -6.23 24.17 14.99
C VAL A 833 -5.41 25.16 14.17
N ALA A 834 -6.05 25.91 13.26
CA ALA A 834 -5.39 26.93 12.44
C ALA A 834 -4.83 28.10 13.27
N GLU A 835 -5.51 28.47 14.36
CA GLU A 835 -5.06 29.52 15.27
C GLU A 835 -4.03 29.04 16.31
N GLY A 836 -3.77 27.73 16.38
CA GLY A 836 -2.82 27.15 17.34
C GLY A 836 -3.21 27.36 18.82
N SER A 837 -4.50 27.59 19.09
CA SER A 837 -4.96 28.00 20.41
C SER A 837 -5.15 26.82 21.36
N SER A 838 -4.79 27.04 22.63
CA SER A 838 -5.05 26.10 23.72
C SER A 838 -6.43 26.29 24.36
N ARG A 839 -7.21 27.32 23.99
CA ARG A 839 -8.56 27.58 24.53
C ARG A 839 -9.57 26.53 24.01
N TYR A 840 -10.65 26.32 24.78
CA TYR A 840 -11.85 25.63 24.29
C TYR A 840 -12.62 26.55 23.34
N TYR A 841 -12.92 26.08 22.12
CA TYR A 841 -13.63 26.88 21.12
C TYR A 841 -15.11 26.51 21.17
N TYR A 842 -15.96 27.52 21.34
CA TYR A 842 -17.40 27.36 21.31
C TYR A 842 -18.02 28.26 20.25
N GLY A 843 -18.50 27.65 19.16
CA GLY A 843 -19.22 28.34 18.10
C GLY A 843 -20.67 28.60 18.50
N VAL A 844 -21.05 29.88 18.63
CA VAL A 844 -22.43 30.28 18.88
C VAL A 844 -23.11 30.49 17.53
N VAL A 845 -24.18 29.74 17.27
CA VAL A 845 -24.93 29.74 15.99
C VAL A 845 -26.36 30.22 16.19
N ARG A 846 -26.95 30.80 15.14
CA ARG A 846 -28.36 31.23 15.13
C ARG A 846 -29.19 30.19 14.37
N THR A 847 -30.21 29.63 15.00
CA THR A 847 -31.13 28.69 14.32
C THR A 847 -32.47 29.33 13.99
N GLY A 848 -33.11 28.84 12.92
CA GLY A 848 -34.47 29.22 12.51
C GLY A 848 -35.58 28.39 13.16
N TYR A 849 -35.24 27.52 14.10
CA TYR A 849 -36.14 26.58 14.78
C TYR A 849 -35.92 26.59 16.29
N SER A 850 -36.93 26.16 17.05
CA SER A 850 -36.96 26.22 18.53
C SER A 850 -36.87 24.85 19.22
N SER A 851 -36.76 23.75 18.47
CA SER A 851 -36.63 22.38 19.00
C SER A 851 -35.85 21.50 18.02
N GLY A 852 -35.12 20.51 18.52
CA GLY A 852 -34.24 19.63 17.75
C GLY A 852 -32.81 19.71 18.27
N VAL A 853 -31.83 19.47 17.40
CA VAL A 853 -30.41 19.61 17.75
C VAL A 853 -30.11 21.06 18.12
N ALA A 854 -29.59 21.24 19.33
CA ALA A 854 -29.33 22.51 19.98
C ALA A 854 -27.82 22.79 20.17
N GLY A 855 -27.02 21.74 20.22
CA GLY A 855 -25.59 21.76 20.45
C GLY A 855 -24.92 20.53 19.84
N MET A 856 -23.59 20.59 19.68
CA MET A 856 -22.77 19.46 19.30
C MET A 856 -21.32 19.66 19.74
N GLY A 857 -20.73 18.64 20.37
CA GLY A 857 -19.39 18.71 20.93
C GLY A 857 -18.55 17.47 20.62
N TYR A 858 -17.23 17.66 20.56
CA TYR A 858 -16.32 16.53 20.55
C TYR A 858 -16.16 15.92 21.93
N ILE A 859 -16.04 14.59 21.99
CA ILE A 859 -15.69 13.89 23.23
C ILE A 859 -14.18 13.97 23.44
N GLY A 860 -13.77 14.74 24.46
CA GLY A 860 -12.38 14.86 24.88
C GLY A 860 -11.49 15.77 24.01
N LEU A 861 -12.07 16.58 23.11
CA LEU A 861 -11.36 17.63 22.37
C LEU A 861 -11.94 19.03 22.64
N PRO A 862 -11.14 20.10 22.52
CA PRO A 862 -11.54 21.43 22.97
C PRO A 862 -12.33 22.23 21.92
N ALA A 863 -13.37 21.62 21.33
CA ALA A 863 -14.25 22.29 20.38
C ALA A 863 -15.70 21.81 20.47
N SER A 864 -16.64 22.75 20.42
CA SER A 864 -18.08 22.52 20.45
C SER A 864 -18.83 23.68 19.78
N ILE A 865 -20.10 23.47 19.45
CA ILE A 865 -21.00 24.50 18.93
C ILE A 865 -22.38 24.39 19.59
N GLY A 866 -23.11 25.49 19.63
CA GLY A 866 -24.51 25.46 20.05
C GLY A 866 -25.26 26.76 19.78
N TRP A 867 -26.58 26.66 19.86
CA TRP A 867 -27.47 27.73 19.44
C TRP A 867 -27.49 28.93 20.41
N ASP A 868 -27.93 30.07 19.91
CA ASP A 868 -28.01 31.32 20.66
C ASP A 868 -29.33 31.52 21.42
N TYR A 869 -30.12 30.46 21.60
CA TYR A 869 -31.45 30.56 22.20
C TYR A 869 -31.35 30.93 23.69
N PRO A 870 -31.81 32.11 24.14
CA PRO A 870 -31.47 32.61 25.48
C PRO A 870 -31.90 31.72 26.65
N ALA A 871 -32.98 30.96 26.50
CA ALA A 871 -33.53 30.13 27.57
C ALA A 871 -32.73 28.83 27.81
N SER A 872 -31.97 28.34 26.83
CA SER A 872 -31.27 27.05 26.91
C SER A 872 -29.84 27.06 26.39
N GLY A 873 -29.45 28.02 25.55
CA GLY A 873 -28.10 28.15 24.99
C GLY A 873 -26.97 28.07 26.03
N PRO A 874 -27.04 28.79 27.17
CA PRO A 874 -26.05 28.66 28.23
C PRO A 874 -25.96 27.25 28.84
N GLY A 875 -27.11 26.57 29.04
CA GLY A 875 -27.15 25.19 29.54
C GLY A 875 -26.57 24.20 28.51
N VAL A 876 -26.95 24.36 27.25
CA VAL A 876 -26.38 23.61 26.11
C VAL A 876 -24.87 23.81 26.05
N MET A 877 -24.35 25.03 26.21
CA MET A 877 -22.91 25.25 26.27
C MET A 877 -22.25 24.42 27.37
N ALA A 878 -22.82 24.41 28.57
CA ALA A 878 -22.31 23.60 29.66
C ALA A 878 -22.35 22.09 29.31
N HIS A 879 -23.43 21.62 28.70
CA HIS A 879 -23.57 20.24 28.21
C HIS A 879 -22.46 19.88 27.20
N GLU A 880 -22.28 20.70 26.15
CA GLU A 880 -21.28 20.44 25.12
C GLU A 880 -19.83 20.51 25.62
N LEU A 881 -19.55 21.42 26.56
CA LEU A 881 -18.24 21.44 27.21
C LEU A 881 -18.04 20.22 28.13
N GLY A 882 -19.13 19.65 28.67
CA GLY A 882 -19.11 18.35 29.31
C GLY A 882 -18.53 17.27 28.40
N HIS A 883 -18.97 17.20 27.14
CA HIS A 883 -18.35 16.32 26.14
C HIS A 883 -16.88 16.64 25.91
N ASN A 884 -16.51 17.93 25.81
CA ASN A 884 -15.12 18.33 25.64
C ASN A 884 -14.22 17.88 26.82
N PHE A 885 -14.78 17.63 28.01
CA PHE A 885 -14.12 17.02 29.17
C PHE A 885 -14.25 15.48 29.23
N GLY A 886 -14.59 14.86 28.11
CA GLY A 886 -14.66 13.41 27.95
C GLY A 886 -15.92 12.77 28.54
N ARG A 887 -17.01 13.53 28.73
CA ARG A 887 -18.28 12.97 29.21
C ARG A 887 -19.13 12.40 28.08
N TYR A 888 -19.81 11.30 28.38
CA TYR A 888 -20.89 10.71 27.59
C TYR A 888 -22.23 11.04 28.24
N HIS A 889 -23.36 10.70 27.60
CA HIS A 889 -24.68 11.06 28.10
C HIS A 889 -25.10 10.26 29.32
N ALA A 890 -25.79 10.92 30.25
CA ALA A 890 -26.49 10.26 31.34
C ALA A 890 -27.85 9.71 30.86
N PRO A 891 -28.34 8.58 31.42
CA PRO A 891 -29.47 7.84 30.87
C PRO A 891 -30.85 8.43 31.24
N CYS A 892 -31.16 9.65 30.75
CA CYS A 892 -32.51 10.24 30.82
C CYS A 892 -32.81 11.08 29.58
N GLY A 893 -34.04 10.95 29.05
CA GLY A 893 -34.50 11.71 27.88
C GLY A 893 -34.16 11.06 26.53
N GLY A 894 -33.70 9.80 26.54
CA GLY A 894 -33.38 9.02 25.34
C GLY A 894 -32.17 9.49 24.52
N PRO A 895 -31.08 10.01 25.11
CA PRO A 895 -29.89 10.40 24.36
C PRO A 895 -29.22 9.18 23.71
N GLN A 896 -28.52 9.40 22.60
CA GLN A 896 -27.64 8.40 22.01
C GLN A 896 -26.30 8.39 22.77
N GLY A 897 -25.50 7.32 22.66
CA GLY A 897 -24.18 7.29 23.29
C GLY A 897 -24.21 7.44 24.81
N VAL A 898 -25.18 6.81 25.47
CA VAL A 898 -25.27 6.73 26.93
C VAL A 898 -23.96 6.18 27.51
N ASP A 899 -23.49 6.81 28.56
CA ASP A 899 -22.28 6.44 29.28
C ASP A 899 -22.40 5.00 29.83
N PRO A 900 -21.59 4.04 29.32
CA PRO A 900 -21.65 2.66 29.77
C PRO A 900 -21.14 2.47 31.20
N GLN A 901 -20.45 3.47 31.76
CA GLN A 901 -19.95 3.48 33.12
C GLN A 901 -20.87 4.24 34.09
N TRP A 902 -22.04 4.69 33.63
CA TRP A 902 -22.99 5.41 34.47
C TRP A 902 -23.41 4.57 35.70
N PRO A 903 -23.33 5.10 36.93
CA PRO A 903 -23.57 4.34 38.15
C PRO A 903 -25.07 4.18 38.45
N THR A 904 -25.79 3.39 37.64
CA THR A 904 -27.26 3.23 37.71
C THR A 904 -27.80 2.80 39.07
N ALA A 905 -27.01 2.08 39.89
CA ALA A 905 -27.41 1.66 41.22
C ALA A 905 -27.54 2.83 42.22
N THR A 906 -26.73 3.88 42.06
CA THR A 906 -26.74 5.06 42.95
C THR A 906 -27.34 6.30 42.28
N HIS A 907 -27.40 6.30 40.95
CA HIS A 907 -27.90 7.40 40.12
C HIS A 907 -28.92 6.88 39.08
N PRO A 908 -30.04 6.27 39.50
CA PRO A 908 -31.02 5.72 38.56
C PRO A 908 -31.63 6.84 37.70
N ASN A 909 -31.88 6.57 36.41
CA ASN A 909 -32.48 7.52 35.47
C ASN A 909 -31.81 8.91 35.45
N ALA A 910 -30.47 8.93 35.41
CA ALA A 910 -29.64 10.12 35.44
C ALA A 910 -29.79 11.04 36.68
N GLN A 911 -30.44 10.60 37.76
CA GLN A 911 -30.54 11.40 38.99
C GLN A 911 -29.16 11.81 39.52
N ILE A 912 -29.04 12.99 40.15
CA ILE A 912 -27.75 13.47 40.67
C ILE A 912 -27.23 12.72 41.90
N GLY A 913 -28.05 11.85 42.52
CA GLY A 913 -27.68 10.90 43.59
C GLY A 913 -27.41 11.51 44.97
N HIS A 914 -26.90 12.74 45.00
CA HIS A 914 -26.54 13.48 46.20
C HIS A 914 -27.04 14.93 46.13
N TYR A 915 -27.14 15.61 47.27
CA TYR A 915 -27.62 17.00 47.27
C TYR A 915 -26.63 17.94 46.55
N GLY A 916 -27.18 18.66 45.58
CA GLY A 916 -26.52 19.81 44.99
C GLY A 916 -26.87 21.12 45.71
N TYR A 917 -26.09 22.15 45.46
CA TYR A 917 -26.35 23.50 45.96
C TYR A 917 -25.93 24.55 44.94
N ASP A 918 -26.88 25.36 44.50
CA ASP A 918 -26.62 26.54 43.69
C ASP A 918 -26.23 27.70 44.62
N LEU A 919 -24.93 28.00 44.70
CA LEU A 919 -24.38 29.07 45.53
C LEU A 919 -24.91 30.46 45.17
N VAL A 920 -25.27 30.69 43.91
CA VAL A 920 -25.73 32.01 43.45
C VAL A 920 -27.21 32.18 43.73
N ALA A 921 -28.02 31.14 43.47
CA ALA A 921 -29.45 31.17 43.77
C ALA A 921 -29.77 30.94 45.25
N GLY A 922 -28.84 30.34 46.01
CA GLY A 922 -29.04 29.95 47.40
C GLY A 922 -29.97 28.74 47.57
N VAL A 923 -30.06 27.85 46.57
CA VAL A 923 -31.08 26.79 46.48
C VAL A 923 -30.45 25.40 46.47
N LEU A 924 -31.02 24.47 47.26
CA LEU A 924 -30.68 23.06 47.23
C LEU A 924 -31.23 22.38 45.97
N LYS A 925 -30.45 21.45 45.42
CA LYS A 925 -30.83 20.60 44.29
C LYS A 925 -31.00 19.19 44.82
N GLY A 926 -32.17 18.60 44.58
CA GLY A 926 -32.57 17.35 45.22
C GLY A 926 -31.91 16.14 44.56
N PRO A 927 -31.48 15.14 45.35
CA PRO A 927 -30.75 13.97 44.84
C PRO A 927 -31.55 13.14 43.83
N THR A 928 -32.89 13.16 43.93
CA THR A 928 -33.80 12.37 43.09
C THR A 928 -34.70 13.21 42.19
N THR A 929 -34.78 14.53 42.42
CA THR A 929 -35.63 15.47 41.66
C THR A 929 -34.87 16.26 40.62
N ASN A 930 -33.53 16.26 40.69
CA ASN A 930 -32.65 16.80 39.67
C ASN A 930 -31.92 15.67 38.97
N VAL A 931 -31.65 15.89 37.69
CA VAL A 931 -30.95 14.96 36.81
C VAL A 931 -29.64 15.57 36.35
N ASP A 932 -28.69 14.73 35.96
CA ASP A 932 -27.36 15.15 35.56
C ASP A 932 -27.39 16.05 34.32
N LEU A 933 -26.50 17.04 34.31
CA LEU A 933 -26.28 17.96 33.18
C LEU A 933 -26.08 17.22 31.85
N MET A 934 -25.47 16.03 31.85
CA MET A 934 -25.27 15.24 30.63
C MET A 934 -26.52 14.44 30.20
N SER A 935 -27.69 14.70 30.79
CA SER A 935 -28.96 14.12 30.36
C SER A 935 -29.77 15.09 29.48
N TYR A 936 -30.87 14.63 28.90
CA TYR A 936 -31.84 15.47 28.18
C TYR A 936 -33.12 15.73 28.98
N CYS A 937 -33.06 15.47 30.28
CA CYS A 937 -34.18 15.67 31.19
C CYS A 937 -33.99 16.95 31.99
N ASP A 938 -35.11 17.50 32.45
CA ASP A 938 -35.15 18.65 33.33
C ASP A 938 -35.80 18.29 34.68
N PRO A 939 -35.47 18.99 35.78
CA PRO A 939 -34.49 20.06 35.87
C PRO A 939 -33.04 19.55 36.03
N GLU A 940 -32.15 20.03 35.17
CA GLU A 940 -30.72 19.65 35.17
C GLU A 940 -29.91 20.25 36.34
N TRP A 941 -28.90 19.50 36.80
CA TRP A 941 -27.82 19.93 37.69
C TRP A 941 -26.64 18.95 37.58
N ILE A 942 -25.44 19.31 38.02
CA ILE A 942 -24.29 18.38 37.97
C ILE A 942 -24.38 17.30 39.07
N SER A 943 -24.20 16.04 38.71
CA SER A 943 -23.99 14.94 39.68
C SER A 943 -22.57 14.92 40.23
N ASP A 944 -22.36 14.24 41.36
CA ASP A 944 -21.01 14.06 41.89
C ASP A 944 -20.14 13.20 40.96
N TYR A 945 -20.75 12.25 40.26
CA TYR A 945 -20.10 11.43 39.22
C TYR A 945 -19.50 12.29 38.11
N THR A 946 -20.34 13.13 37.46
CA THR A 946 -19.89 13.99 36.36
C THR A 946 -18.93 15.07 36.87
N TYR A 947 -19.16 15.64 38.04
CA TYR A 947 -18.27 16.63 38.67
C TYR A 947 -16.86 16.08 38.89
N LYS A 948 -16.74 14.90 39.53
CA LYS A 948 -15.44 14.25 39.78
C LYS A 948 -14.73 13.88 38.49
N ALA A 949 -15.47 13.43 37.47
CA ALA A 949 -14.91 13.09 36.17
C ALA A 949 -14.34 14.32 35.45
N ILE A 950 -15.05 15.45 35.45
CA ILE A 950 -14.55 16.71 34.86
C ILE A 950 -13.31 17.21 35.62
N LEU A 951 -13.32 17.15 36.96
CA LEU A 951 -12.17 17.55 37.77
C LEU A 951 -10.94 16.69 37.44
N THR A 952 -11.12 15.37 37.36
CA THR A 952 -10.06 14.41 37.01
C THR A 952 -9.54 14.65 35.58
N TYR A 953 -10.43 14.87 34.61
CA TYR A 953 -10.05 15.17 33.23
C TYR A 953 -9.17 16.41 33.18
N ARG A 954 -9.55 17.49 33.88
CA ARG A 954 -8.82 18.76 33.86
C ARG A 954 -7.49 18.71 34.60
N GLN A 955 -7.33 17.80 35.56
CA GLN A 955 -6.05 17.52 36.22
C GLN A 955 -5.09 16.69 35.37
N SER A 956 -5.63 15.71 34.64
CA SER A 956 -4.85 14.82 33.76
C SER A 956 -4.55 15.47 32.40
N ASN A 957 -5.37 16.45 31.99
CA ASN A 957 -5.23 17.22 30.76
C ASN A 957 -5.15 18.71 31.10
N PRO A 958 -4.16 19.16 31.91
CA PRO A 958 -4.01 20.58 32.18
C PRO A 958 -3.81 21.28 30.84
N MET A 959 -4.63 22.31 30.58
CA MET A 959 -4.66 23.06 29.33
C MET A 959 -3.26 23.18 28.73
N ILE A 960 -3.18 22.73 27.48
CA ILE A 960 -2.00 22.41 26.70
C ILE A 960 -1.07 23.63 26.59
N ALA A 961 -0.29 23.91 27.63
CA ALA A 961 0.92 24.74 27.51
C ALA A 961 2.05 23.94 26.84
N SER A 962 1.97 22.60 26.89
CA SER A 962 3.05 21.72 26.42
C SER A 962 3.01 21.34 24.93
N ARG A 963 1.92 21.58 24.17
CA ARG A 963 1.92 21.41 22.70
C ARG A 963 2.09 22.72 21.91
N VAL A 964 1.93 23.86 22.57
CA VAL A 964 2.31 25.19 22.02
C VAL A 964 3.82 25.45 22.19
N SER A 965 4.58 24.48 22.73
CA SER A 965 6.05 24.53 22.77
C SER A 965 6.68 24.41 21.37
N SER A 966 5.90 24.00 20.37
CA SER A 966 6.31 24.13 18.98
C SER A 966 6.01 25.55 18.50
N ALA A 967 7.05 26.27 18.10
CA ALA A 967 6.88 27.58 17.49
C ALA A 967 5.96 27.47 16.27
N ALA A 968 5.13 28.50 16.06
CA ALA A 968 4.39 28.64 14.82
C ALA A 968 5.38 28.58 13.64
N GLY A 969 4.97 27.89 12.59
CA GLY A 969 5.72 27.81 11.36
C GLY A 969 4.81 27.40 10.21
N ARG A 970 5.31 27.53 8.99
CA ARG A 970 4.59 27.14 7.80
C ARG A 970 4.14 25.67 7.89
N GLY A 971 2.84 25.46 7.74
CA GLY A 971 2.20 24.15 7.73
C GLY A 971 0.97 24.11 6.84
N LEU A 972 0.50 22.90 6.53
CA LEU A 972 -0.67 22.68 5.67
C LEU A 972 -1.77 22.19 6.57
N LEU A 973 -2.81 22.99 6.68
CA LEU A 973 -4.04 22.58 7.34
C LEU A 973 -4.77 21.59 6.44
N VAL A 974 -4.89 20.35 6.90
CA VAL A 974 -5.64 19.29 6.21
C VAL A 974 -6.74 18.78 7.13
N TRP A 975 -7.97 18.79 6.65
CA TRP A 975 -9.14 18.48 7.45
C TRP A 975 -10.22 17.81 6.60
N GLY A 976 -11.14 17.12 7.26
CA GLY A 976 -12.16 16.35 6.58
C GLY A 976 -13.09 15.59 7.52
N ARG A 977 -14.00 14.82 6.94
CA ARG A 977 -15.00 14.03 7.66
C ARG A 977 -15.29 12.70 7.00
N ILE A 978 -15.71 11.75 7.82
CA ILE A 978 -16.16 10.41 7.48
C ILE A 978 -17.56 10.30 8.04
N GLU A 979 -18.58 10.27 7.19
CA GLU A 979 -19.98 10.25 7.61
C GLU A 979 -20.79 9.41 6.64
N ARG A 980 -21.58 8.46 7.15
CA ARG A 980 -22.43 7.51 6.41
C ARG A 980 -21.67 6.78 5.31
N GLY A 981 -20.43 6.37 5.62
CA GLY A 981 -19.53 5.71 4.67
C GLY A 981 -18.97 6.60 3.55
N THR A 982 -19.27 7.91 3.58
CA THR A 982 -18.75 8.91 2.63
C THR A 982 -17.51 9.59 3.21
N LEU A 983 -16.46 9.66 2.40
CA LEU A 983 -15.22 10.35 2.73
C LEU A 983 -15.24 11.75 2.12
N VAL A 984 -15.10 12.77 2.95
CA VAL A 984 -14.98 14.17 2.52
C VAL A 984 -13.62 14.70 2.95
N LEU A 985 -12.83 15.09 1.95
CA LEU A 985 -11.58 15.81 2.15
C LEU A 985 -11.78 17.27 1.76
N GLU A 986 -11.74 18.14 2.76
CA GLU A 986 -11.99 19.57 2.59
C GLU A 986 -10.78 20.27 1.94
N PRO A 987 -10.96 21.50 1.42
CA PRO A 987 -9.84 22.28 0.91
C PRO A 987 -8.74 22.44 1.97
N ALA A 988 -7.50 22.21 1.57
CA ALA A 988 -6.34 22.40 2.42
C ALA A 988 -5.79 23.83 2.24
N PHE A 989 -5.22 24.40 3.31
CA PHE A 989 -4.74 25.77 3.33
C PHE A 989 -3.31 25.83 3.89
N ASP A 990 -2.47 26.68 3.31
CA ASP A 990 -1.23 27.10 3.95
C ASP A 990 -1.58 27.95 5.18
N VAL A 991 -1.00 27.59 6.33
CA VAL A 991 -1.17 28.29 7.60
C VAL A 991 0.19 28.50 8.27
N ASP A 992 0.27 29.54 9.11
CA ASP A 992 1.40 29.74 10.02
C ASP A 992 0.93 29.40 11.44
N ALA A 993 1.07 28.12 11.80
CA ALA A 993 0.51 27.58 13.03
C ALA A 993 1.40 26.46 13.60
N PRO A 994 1.37 26.22 14.92
CA PRO A 994 2.04 25.08 15.52
C PRO A 994 1.60 23.76 14.87
N PRO A 995 2.54 22.83 14.58
CA PRO A 995 2.19 21.53 14.02
C PRO A 995 1.19 20.76 14.89
N SER A 996 0.12 20.27 14.27
CA SER A 996 -0.93 19.47 14.91
C SER A 996 -1.10 18.18 14.15
N LEU A 997 -0.32 17.17 14.52
CA LEU A 997 -0.33 15.84 13.92
C LEU A 997 -1.29 14.91 14.67
N PRO A 998 -1.69 13.77 14.06
CA PRO A 998 -2.56 12.81 14.73
C PRO A 998 -1.98 12.34 16.06
N ALA A 999 -2.80 12.39 17.12
CA ALA A 999 -2.42 11.93 18.45
C ALA A 999 -2.45 10.39 18.59
N ARG A 1000 -3.18 9.70 17.72
CA ARG A 1000 -3.41 8.24 17.76
C ARG A 1000 -3.34 7.66 16.36
N THR A 1001 -2.66 6.53 16.20
CA THR A 1001 -2.77 5.71 14.99
C THR A 1001 -4.15 5.09 14.89
N GLY A 1002 -4.58 4.74 13.67
CA GLY A 1002 -5.91 4.17 13.46
C GLY A 1002 -6.10 3.62 12.05
N PRO A 1003 -7.34 3.24 11.68
CA PRO A 1003 -7.63 2.58 10.41
C PRO A 1003 -7.61 3.54 9.21
N ASN A 1004 -7.63 4.85 9.45
CA ASN A 1004 -7.65 5.87 8.40
C ASN A 1004 -6.22 6.21 8.00
N ARG A 1005 -6.01 6.59 6.74
CA ARG A 1005 -4.71 6.98 6.20
C ARG A 1005 -4.82 8.30 5.46
N LEU A 1006 -3.92 9.24 5.77
CA LEU A 1006 -3.75 10.47 5.03
C LEU A 1006 -2.40 10.44 4.32
N GLU A 1007 -2.42 10.73 3.02
CA GLU A 1007 -1.24 10.72 2.16
C GLU A 1007 -1.15 12.01 1.35
N ALA A 1008 0.07 12.47 1.10
CA ALA A 1008 0.36 13.55 0.17
C ALA A 1008 1.35 13.10 -0.90
N PHE A 1009 1.16 13.62 -2.11
CA PHE A 1009 2.02 13.39 -3.26
C PHE A 1009 2.44 14.71 -3.89
N GLY A 1010 3.69 14.77 -4.33
CA GLY A 1010 4.21 15.90 -5.09
C GLY A 1010 3.81 15.85 -6.56
N PRO A 1011 4.25 16.84 -7.37
CA PRO A 1011 3.87 16.98 -8.77
C PRO A 1011 4.30 15.81 -9.67
N ALA A 1012 5.39 15.11 -9.35
CA ALA A 1012 5.87 13.94 -10.09
C ALA A 1012 5.23 12.62 -9.61
N GLY A 1013 4.30 12.69 -8.66
CA GLY A 1013 3.65 11.53 -8.06
C GLY A 1013 4.43 10.86 -6.92
N GLU A 1014 5.56 11.46 -6.51
CA GLU A 1014 6.36 11.05 -5.36
C GLU A 1014 5.57 11.19 -4.06
N SER A 1015 5.68 10.22 -3.14
CA SER A 1015 5.04 10.31 -1.83
C SER A 1015 5.83 11.29 -0.94
N LEU A 1016 5.13 12.31 -0.42
CA LEU A 1016 5.68 13.31 0.48
C LEU A 1016 5.57 12.83 1.93
N PHE A 1017 4.35 12.45 2.34
CA PHE A 1017 4.08 11.83 3.62
C PHE A 1017 2.93 10.81 3.52
N SER A 1018 2.92 9.85 4.44
CA SER A 1018 1.83 8.89 4.65
C SER A 1018 1.80 8.51 6.12
N PHE A 1019 0.70 8.78 6.80
CA PHE A 1019 0.51 8.32 8.18
C PHE A 1019 -0.91 7.81 8.39
N SER A 1020 -1.04 6.88 9.33
CA SER A 1020 -2.34 6.38 9.78
C SER A 1020 -2.83 7.18 10.98
N PHE A 1021 -4.15 7.32 11.11
CA PHE A 1021 -4.77 8.05 12.19
C PHE A 1021 -6.13 7.47 12.57
N ALA A 1022 -6.52 7.69 13.83
CA ALA A 1022 -7.91 7.56 14.26
C ALA A 1022 -8.57 8.94 14.17
N ALA A 1023 -9.69 9.02 13.44
CA ALA A 1023 -10.47 10.25 13.39
C ALA A 1023 -11.26 10.42 14.70
N ASP A 1024 -11.68 11.65 14.98
CA ASP A 1024 -12.27 12.04 16.24
C ASP A 1024 -13.80 11.92 16.19
N PRO A 1025 -14.42 11.21 17.17
CA PRO A 1025 -15.86 11.02 17.23
C PRO A 1025 -16.57 12.29 17.67
N ILE A 1026 -17.80 12.47 17.20
CA ILE A 1026 -18.67 13.59 17.55
C ILE A 1026 -19.81 13.07 18.44
N ALA A 1027 -20.08 13.73 19.56
CA ALA A 1027 -21.28 13.46 20.36
C ALA A 1027 -22.52 13.96 19.60
N ASP A 1028 -23.63 13.22 19.66
CA ASP A 1028 -24.92 13.58 19.04
C ASP A 1028 -24.93 13.82 17.54
N ALA A 1029 -23.91 13.31 16.84
CA ALA A 1029 -23.97 13.23 15.40
C ALA A 1029 -25.17 12.36 14.99
N PRO A 1030 -26.02 12.81 14.04
CA PRO A 1030 -27.12 12.00 13.51
C PRO A 1030 -26.67 10.68 12.88
N ASP A 1031 -25.39 10.58 12.54
CA ASP A 1031 -24.71 9.33 12.23
C ASP A 1031 -23.76 8.98 13.40
N PRO A 1032 -24.00 7.88 14.14
CA PRO A 1032 -23.17 7.49 15.28
C PRO A 1032 -21.75 7.07 14.88
N GLU A 1033 -21.50 6.80 13.59
CA GLU A 1033 -20.17 6.53 13.05
C GLU A 1033 -19.47 7.78 12.50
N ALA A 1034 -20.08 8.96 12.61
CA ALA A 1034 -19.51 10.19 12.11
C ALA A 1034 -18.19 10.52 12.84
N GLN A 1035 -17.16 10.75 12.05
CA GLN A 1035 -15.83 11.12 12.54
C GLN A 1035 -15.26 12.26 11.71
N THR A 1036 -14.39 13.05 12.33
CA THR A 1036 -13.74 14.17 11.65
C THR A 1036 -12.28 14.28 12.04
N PHE A 1037 -11.51 15.08 11.32
CA PHE A 1037 -10.12 15.34 11.63
C PHE A 1037 -9.72 16.72 11.12
N ALA A 1038 -8.76 17.33 11.82
CA ALA A 1038 -8.08 18.55 11.39
C ALA A 1038 -6.63 18.53 11.89
N PHE A 1039 -5.68 18.65 10.96
CA PHE A 1039 -4.26 18.56 11.24
C PHE A 1039 -3.51 19.73 10.60
N VAL A 1040 -2.44 20.18 11.25
CA VAL A 1040 -1.44 21.08 10.64
C VAL A 1040 -0.18 20.27 10.43
N ILE A 1041 0.08 19.93 9.17
CA ILE A 1041 1.24 19.15 8.77
C ILE A 1041 2.41 20.13 8.58
N PRO A 1042 3.55 19.97 9.30
CA PRO A 1042 4.65 20.90 9.19
C PRO A 1042 5.34 20.81 7.82
N ALA A 1043 5.85 21.93 7.32
CA ALA A 1043 6.51 21.96 6.01
C ALA A 1043 7.74 21.03 5.90
N SER A 1044 8.38 20.69 7.03
CA SER A 1044 9.45 19.71 7.09
C SER A 1044 9.02 18.31 6.61
N MET A 1045 7.75 17.94 6.74
CA MET A 1045 7.23 16.64 6.33
C MET A 1045 7.03 16.48 4.82
N TRP A 1046 6.91 17.58 4.08
CA TRP A 1046 6.84 17.54 2.61
C TRP A 1046 8.15 17.98 1.93
N ARG A 1047 9.25 18.08 2.69
CA ARG A 1047 10.63 18.21 2.18
C ARG A 1047 10.83 19.39 1.20
N GLY A 1048 10.10 20.48 1.41
CA GLY A 1048 10.16 21.66 0.53
C GLY A 1048 9.45 21.50 -0.82
N ILE A 1049 8.68 20.42 -1.02
CA ILE A 1049 7.86 20.19 -2.22
C ILE A 1049 6.39 20.45 -1.85
N ASP A 1050 5.75 21.40 -2.53
CA ASP A 1050 4.34 21.69 -2.29
C ASP A 1050 3.45 20.50 -2.72
N PRO A 1051 2.53 20.01 -1.87
CA PRO A 1051 1.66 18.90 -2.22
C PRO A 1051 0.76 19.20 -3.41
N ALA A 1052 0.89 18.41 -4.49
CA ALA A 1052 0.01 18.50 -5.66
C ALA A 1052 -1.28 17.67 -5.49
N ARG A 1053 -1.24 16.67 -4.59
CA ARG A 1053 -2.37 15.77 -4.35
C ARG A 1053 -2.40 15.27 -2.91
N LEU A 1054 -3.58 15.35 -2.29
CA LEU A 1054 -3.89 14.73 -1.00
C LEU A 1054 -4.85 13.56 -1.20
N ARG A 1055 -4.62 12.46 -0.49
CA ARG A 1055 -5.50 11.28 -0.50
C ARG A 1055 -5.87 10.90 0.93
N LEU A 1056 -7.18 10.78 1.17
CA LEU A 1056 -7.74 10.17 2.37
C LEU A 1056 -8.23 8.77 2.03
N SER A 1057 -7.79 7.78 2.79
CA SER A 1057 -8.26 6.39 2.70
C SER A 1057 -8.87 5.96 4.02
N ALA A 1058 -10.11 5.46 4.01
CA ALA A 1058 -10.80 4.95 5.19
C ALA A 1058 -11.93 4.01 4.78
N GLN A 1059 -12.23 3.00 5.61
CA GLN A 1059 -13.30 2.02 5.37
C GLN A 1059 -13.23 1.34 3.97
N GLY A 1060 -12.01 1.07 3.46
CA GLY A 1060 -11.80 0.48 2.13
C GLY A 1060 -12.10 1.41 0.95
N ARG A 1061 -12.38 2.69 1.21
CA ARG A 1061 -12.63 3.73 0.20
C ARG A 1061 -11.50 4.76 0.20
N THR A 1062 -11.40 5.52 -0.90
CA THR A 1062 -10.42 6.59 -1.07
C THR A 1062 -11.04 7.83 -1.70
N VAL A 1063 -10.69 9.01 -1.20
CA VAL A 1063 -11.01 10.30 -1.83
C VAL A 1063 -9.72 11.11 -2.03
N GLU A 1064 -9.62 11.80 -3.16
CA GLU A 1064 -8.45 12.64 -3.49
C GLU A 1064 -8.86 14.10 -3.71
N ARG A 1065 -8.00 15.02 -3.26
CA ARG A 1065 -8.01 16.44 -3.64
C ARG A 1065 -6.72 16.72 -4.39
N ARG A 1066 -6.81 17.45 -5.49
CA ARG A 1066 -5.65 17.92 -6.27
C ARG A 1066 -5.56 19.43 -6.21
N SER A 1067 -4.34 19.96 -6.22
CA SER A 1067 -4.12 21.39 -6.34
C SER A 1067 -4.77 21.87 -7.65
N THR A 1068 -5.65 22.86 -7.56
CA THR A 1068 -6.05 23.63 -8.74
C THR A 1068 -4.82 24.42 -9.14
N GLY A 1069 -4.13 24.01 -10.21
CA GLY A 1069 -2.94 24.71 -10.68
C GLY A 1069 -3.23 26.20 -10.80
N ALA A 1070 -2.37 27.04 -10.21
CA ALA A 1070 -2.37 28.45 -10.56
C ALA A 1070 -2.09 28.54 -12.07
N ALA A 1071 -3.06 29.04 -12.84
CA ALA A 1071 -2.70 29.82 -14.01
C ALA A 1071 -1.73 30.90 -13.48
N SER A 1072 -0.49 30.89 -13.94
CA SER A 1072 0.45 31.97 -13.63
C SER A 1072 -0.17 33.31 -14.04
N PRO A 1073 0.04 34.39 -13.28
CA PRO A 1073 -0.36 35.73 -13.72
C PRO A 1073 0.29 36.12 -15.05
#